data_AF-A0A3D1F8R0-F1
#
_entry.id   AF-A0A3D1F8R0-F1
#
_cell.length_a   1.000
_cell.length_b   1.000
_cell.length_c   1.000
_cell.angle_alpha   90.00
_cell.angle_beta   90.00
_cell.angle_gamma   90.00
#
_symmetry.space_group_name_H-M   'P 1'
#
loop_
_entity.id
_entity.type
_entity.pdbx_description
1 polymer ?
#
loop_
_entity_poly.entity_id
_entity_poly.type
_entity_poly.pdbx_seq_one_letter_code
_entity_poly.pdbx_strand_id
1 'polypeptide(L)'
;MEETLKTQGYTLYYFREISRLYLRAMGMIFKMTPEREEEKKAEMRRIREELSGIIAQKNVPEWIRKELSTAIGLISKNNAPASCAALLSAIEMFYKALVFVPKKQWLYPECKIWFNCMRQVYNVLQGELVDYNIDRMDREKRVPMRIQVVREYALLWDAFRSTDHQVDNQFEEVVWINTILKLLEGGLREDDIAAAVLKLERARVLVKELACFGLKIIMAQLEHGNSTRAKDTAFIVSNFLRAREEVLREMIISTQNYRLKFLRDALEERNEELTRELKKILENLKQGARDEALAGLKGFKENKRLMHYLEEPDFTDAKKLLNYALHLLKRGNDGKATGLLTAVLSRITDAQQYLAGFVEHFRDQYVKRSLQSPFEIISKEKVFEDVFKAYLKNANISRGEPGFKKRILKASYWWGRFYQAIFISRQIDNPLQRRERIPNPGFEVVGDYLAAVKKLKSLKSYKEKRNKLFESACRTYKDSPGTIDSAQLEKVCFVDIEEFLARLEDVFPSSSPLEEEEGEVQSSSTIKTTVRNIIFRTFLALSAITGFQGDSRSGKKPLSMNQELGLVSEAFEKAQKYTKSYWKSPRRQEKLNNILGSNLTQVLEGNKVEIDYLLVHIQMAGLNKFERIFNLLSDLA
;
A
#
# COMPACT_ATOMS: atom_id res chain seq x y z
N MET A 1 -17.30 7.24 -21.72
CA MET A 1 -15.94 6.78 -21.36
C MET A 1 -14.92 7.18 -22.43
N GLU A 2 -15.11 6.81 -23.69
CA GLU A 2 -14.19 7.16 -24.79
C GLU A 2 -14.02 8.68 -24.99
N GLU A 3 -15.12 9.45 -24.97
CA GLU A 3 -15.09 10.91 -25.06
C GLU A 3 -14.32 11.57 -23.89
N THR A 4 -14.47 11.03 -22.68
CA THR A 4 -13.72 11.47 -21.50
C THR A 4 -12.23 11.21 -21.63
N LEU A 5 -11.83 10.02 -22.08
CA LEU A 5 -10.43 9.67 -22.32
C LEU A 5 -9.82 10.54 -23.41
N LYS A 6 -10.59 10.82 -24.47
CA LYS A 6 -10.18 11.72 -25.55
C LYS A 6 -9.92 13.15 -25.04
N THR A 7 -10.81 13.70 -24.22
CA THR A 7 -10.64 15.04 -23.61
C THR A 7 -9.45 15.09 -22.66
N GLN A 8 -9.24 14.06 -21.84
CA GLN A 8 -8.05 13.95 -20.99
C GLN A 8 -6.77 13.84 -21.83
N GLY A 9 -6.80 13.06 -22.91
CA GLY A 9 -5.69 12.94 -23.86
C GLY A 9 -5.29 14.28 -24.47
N TYR A 10 -6.24 15.05 -25.00
CA TYR A 10 -5.95 16.39 -25.52
C TYR A 10 -5.42 17.33 -24.44
N THR A 11 -5.98 17.31 -23.23
CA THR A 11 -5.50 18.12 -22.10
C THR A 11 -4.03 17.80 -21.77
N LEU A 12 -3.66 16.51 -21.72
CA LEU A 12 -2.28 16.06 -21.46
C LEU A 12 -1.32 16.45 -22.60
N TYR A 13 -1.78 16.33 -23.85
CA TYR A 13 -0.98 16.72 -25.02
C TYR A 13 -0.65 18.20 -25.04
N TYR A 14 -1.66 19.06 -24.88
CA TYR A 14 -1.42 20.49 -24.86
C TYR A 14 -0.61 20.92 -23.64
N PHE A 15 -0.82 20.31 -22.47
CA PHE A 15 0.02 20.53 -21.31
C PHE A 15 1.49 20.19 -21.61
N ARG A 16 1.77 19.06 -22.27
CA ARG A 16 3.12 18.66 -22.71
C ARG A 16 3.73 19.70 -23.65
N GLU A 17 3.05 20.00 -24.75
CA GLU A 17 3.60 20.86 -25.80
C GLU A 17 3.83 22.29 -25.32
N ILE A 18 2.88 22.86 -24.56
CA ILE A 18 3.01 24.22 -24.03
C ILE A 18 4.11 24.28 -22.96
N SER A 19 4.24 23.25 -22.11
CA SER A 19 5.33 23.17 -21.13
C SER A 19 6.71 23.06 -21.81
N ARG A 20 6.81 22.30 -22.90
CA ARG A 20 8.03 22.20 -23.73
C ARG A 20 8.39 23.56 -24.34
N LEU A 21 7.41 24.27 -24.91
CA LEU A 21 7.61 25.60 -25.50
C LEU A 21 7.96 26.66 -24.46
N TYR A 22 7.34 26.61 -23.27
CA TYR A 22 7.71 27.46 -22.14
C TYR A 22 9.16 27.24 -21.71
N LEU A 23 9.59 25.99 -21.56
CA LEU A 23 10.96 25.65 -21.19
C LEU A 23 11.96 26.11 -22.27
N ARG A 24 11.65 25.96 -23.56
CA ARG A 24 12.47 26.51 -24.67
C ARG A 24 12.57 28.03 -24.59
N ALA A 25 11.44 28.73 -24.43
CA ALA A 25 11.43 30.18 -24.29
C ALA A 25 12.25 30.63 -23.07
N MET A 26 12.19 29.87 -21.97
CA MET A 26 13.02 30.11 -20.80
C MET A 26 14.52 29.98 -21.10
N GLY A 27 14.91 29.04 -21.96
CA GLY A 27 16.27 28.92 -22.49
C GLY A 27 16.80 30.18 -23.20
N MET A 28 15.91 31.02 -23.74
CA MET A 28 16.24 32.14 -24.63
C MET A 28 16.21 33.53 -23.97
N ILE A 29 15.91 33.64 -22.67
CA ILE A 29 15.91 34.90 -21.92
C ILE A 29 17.34 35.23 -21.45
N PHE A 30 18.15 35.87 -22.31
CA PHE A 30 19.49 36.37 -21.96
C PHE A 30 20.01 37.50 -22.88
N LYS A 31 21.09 38.19 -22.43
CA LYS A 31 21.92 39.12 -23.22
C LYS A 31 22.92 38.31 -24.04
N MET A 32 22.97 38.56 -25.35
CA MET A 32 23.70 37.76 -26.32
C MET A 32 24.79 38.57 -27.02
N THR A 33 25.82 37.89 -27.52
CA THR A 33 26.68 38.42 -28.59
C THR A 33 25.84 38.60 -29.87
N PRO A 34 26.22 39.49 -30.80
CA PRO A 34 25.45 39.79 -32.01
C PRO A 34 25.09 38.55 -32.85
N GLU A 35 25.99 37.56 -32.92
CA GLU A 35 25.80 36.31 -33.66
C GLU A 35 24.67 35.43 -33.11
N ARG A 36 24.50 35.42 -31.77
CA ARG A 36 23.47 34.61 -31.10
C ARG A 36 22.12 35.34 -30.98
N GLU A 37 22.08 36.63 -31.31
CA GLU A 37 20.84 37.41 -31.44
C GLU A 37 19.97 36.87 -32.59
N GLU A 38 20.60 36.41 -33.68
CA GLU A 38 19.88 35.88 -34.85
C GLU A 38 19.35 34.47 -34.58
N GLU A 39 20.12 33.62 -33.89
CA GLU A 39 19.67 32.31 -33.40
C GLU A 39 18.46 32.45 -32.46
N LYS A 40 18.50 33.45 -31.57
CA LYS A 40 17.37 33.77 -30.68
C LYS A 40 16.13 34.21 -31.45
N LYS A 41 16.28 35.07 -32.45
CA LYS A 41 15.15 35.48 -33.31
C LYS A 41 14.60 34.31 -34.11
N ALA A 42 15.46 33.40 -34.58
CA ALA A 42 15.04 32.21 -35.32
C ALA A 42 14.26 31.23 -34.41
N GLU A 43 14.75 30.99 -33.19
CA GLU A 43 14.08 30.11 -32.23
C GLU A 43 12.76 30.71 -31.73
N MET A 44 12.71 32.01 -31.45
CA MET A 44 11.46 32.70 -31.08
C MET A 44 10.44 32.68 -32.23
N ARG A 45 10.89 32.75 -33.49
CA ARG A 45 10.03 32.53 -34.68
C ARG A 45 9.45 31.10 -34.69
N ARG A 46 10.29 30.08 -34.46
CA ARG A 46 9.83 28.68 -34.37
C ARG A 46 8.82 28.46 -33.25
N ILE A 47 9.08 28.98 -32.04
CA ILE A 47 8.14 28.89 -30.92
C ILE A 47 6.80 29.53 -31.30
N ARG A 48 6.82 30.70 -31.96
CA ARG A 48 5.60 31.36 -32.45
C ARG A 48 4.83 30.52 -33.46
N GLU A 49 5.52 29.90 -34.43
CA GLU A 49 4.91 29.03 -35.43
C GLU A 49 4.27 27.79 -34.78
N GLU A 50 4.96 27.15 -33.85
CA GLU A 50 4.44 26.00 -33.09
C GLU A 50 3.21 26.39 -32.25
N LEU A 51 3.24 27.53 -31.55
CA LEU A 51 2.08 28.04 -30.80
C LEU A 51 0.89 28.36 -31.72
N SER A 52 1.15 28.94 -32.89
CA SER A 52 0.11 29.24 -33.89
C SER A 52 -0.53 27.96 -34.42
N GLY A 53 0.29 26.93 -34.67
CA GLY A 53 -0.17 25.60 -35.05
C GLY A 53 -1.04 24.94 -33.98
N ILE A 54 -0.74 25.13 -32.69
CA ILE A 54 -1.58 24.67 -31.58
C ILE A 54 -2.93 25.40 -31.58
N ILE A 55 -2.94 26.73 -31.64
CA ILE A 55 -4.19 27.54 -31.62
C ILE A 55 -5.15 27.15 -32.75
N ALA A 56 -4.61 26.85 -33.93
CA ALA A 56 -5.38 26.44 -35.10
C ALA A 56 -6.11 25.10 -34.92
N GLN A 57 -5.75 24.30 -33.90
CA GLN A 57 -6.43 23.04 -33.64
C GLN A 57 -7.83 23.28 -33.05
N LYS A 58 -8.82 22.54 -33.58
CA LYS A 58 -10.24 22.67 -33.19
C LYS A 58 -10.48 22.37 -31.71
N ASN A 59 -9.67 21.49 -31.12
CA ASN A 59 -9.86 20.96 -29.78
C ASN A 59 -9.17 21.78 -28.67
N VAL A 60 -8.59 22.94 -29.00
CA VAL A 60 -8.04 23.87 -27.99
C VAL A 60 -9.16 24.72 -27.41
N PRO A 61 -9.40 24.70 -26.08
CA PRO A 61 -10.38 25.56 -25.44
C PRO A 61 -10.11 27.06 -25.67
N GLU A 62 -11.18 27.85 -25.80
CA GLU A 62 -11.09 29.27 -26.17
C GLU A 62 -10.28 30.12 -25.17
N TRP A 63 -10.41 29.82 -23.87
CA TRP A 63 -9.62 30.49 -22.83
C TRP A 63 -8.11 30.23 -22.96
N ILE A 64 -7.71 29.07 -23.51
CA ILE A 64 -6.30 28.76 -23.80
C ILE A 64 -5.84 29.53 -25.04
N ARG A 65 -6.67 29.58 -26.08
CA ARG A 65 -6.35 30.35 -27.29
C ARG A 65 -6.03 31.80 -26.96
N LYS A 66 -6.73 32.40 -26.00
CA LYS A 66 -6.48 33.77 -25.53
C LYS A 66 -5.07 33.92 -24.92
N GLU A 67 -4.68 33.03 -24.00
CA GLU A 67 -3.35 33.08 -23.36
C GLU A 67 -2.22 32.81 -24.37
N LEU A 68 -2.40 31.83 -25.27
CA LEU A 68 -1.42 31.54 -26.32
C LEU A 68 -1.31 32.68 -27.34
N SER A 69 -2.42 33.33 -27.69
CA SER A 69 -2.42 34.51 -28.57
C SER A 69 -1.68 35.69 -27.92
N THR A 70 -1.85 35.84 -26.60
CA THR A 70 -1.12 36.85 -25.81
C THR A 70 0.38 36.56 -25.82
N ALA A 71 0.78 35.30 -25.60
CA ALA A 71 2.17 34.87 -25.69
C ALA A 71 2.76 35.15 -27.09
N ILE A 72 2.05 34.80 -28.17
CA ILE A 72 2.46 35.08 -29.56
C ILE A 72 2.66 36.59 -29.80
N GLY A 73 1.73 37.42 -29.33
CA GLY A 73 1.83 38.87 -29.44
C GLY A 73 3.07 39.42 -28.72
N LEU A 74 3.40 38.87 -27.56
CA LEU A 74 4.57 39.25 -26.76
C LEU A 74 5.88 38.76 -27.37
N ILE A 75 5.91 37.55 -27.94
CA ILE A 75 7.03 37.01 -28.73
C ILE A 75 7.30 37.91 -29.94
N SER A 76 6.25 38.34 -30.63
CA SER A 76 6.36 39.23 -31.80
C SER A 76 6.93 40.61 -31.45
N LYS A 77 6.77 41.04 -30.19
CA LYS A 77 7.36 42.26 -29.63
C LYS A 77 8.75 42.04 -29.01
N ASN A 78 9.34 40.85 -29.19
CA ASN A 78 10.62 40.43 -28.59
C ASN A 78 10.64 40.52 -27.05
N ASN A 79 9.47 40.38 -26.39
CA ASN A 79 9.34 40.43 -24.94
C ASN A 79 9.25 39.01 -24.36
N ALA A 80 10.40 38.34 -24.33
CA ALA A 80 10.50 36.95 -23.86
C ALA A 80 10.01 36.76 -22.40
N PRO A 81 10.35 37.61 -21.41
CA PRO A 81 9.84 37.46 -20.03
C PRO A 81 8.31 37.52 -19.95
N ALA A 82 7.68 38.47 -20.62
CA ALA A 82 6.22 38.58 -20.61
C ALA A 82 5.56 37.40 -21.35
N SER A 83 6.18 36.89 -22.42
CA SER A 83 5.69 35.70 -23.11
C SER A 83 5.75 34.44 -22.23
N CYS A 84 6.81 34.28 -21.44
CA CYS A 84 6.92 33.20 -20.46
C CYS A 84 5.83 33.29 -19.38
N ALA A 85 5.49 34.49 -18.92
CA ALA A 85 4.38 34.68 -17.97
C ALA A 85 3.03 34.24 -18.54
N ALA A 86 2.73 34.58 -19.80
CA ALA A 86 1.50 34.15 -20.48
C ALA A 86 1.46 32.61 -20.68
N LEU A 87 2.59 32.01 -21.08
CA LEU A 87 2.70 30.56 -21.23
C LEU A 87 2.56 29.83 -19.88
N LEU A 88 3.15 30.38 -18.81
CA LEU A 88 3.01 29.82 -17.45
C LEU A 88 1.55 29.85 -16.99
N SER A 89 0.81 30.94 -17.28
CA SER A 89 -0.62 31.02 -16.99
C SER A 89 -1.41 29.91 -17.68
N ALA A 90 -1.14 29.66 -18.96
CA ALA A 90 -1.74 28.55 -19.69
C ALA A 90 -1.40 27.17 -19.05
N ILE A 91 -0.14 26.95 -18.67
CA ILE A 91 0.32 25.71 -18.01
C ILE A 91 -0.40 25.51 -16.67
N GLU A 92 -0.53 26.55 -15.84
CA GLU A 92 -1.22 26.47 -14.55
C GLU A 92 -2.70 26.12 -14.72
N MET A 93 -3.36 26.66 -15.74
CA MET A 93 -4.75 26.34 -16.03
C MET A 93 -4.93 24.90 -16.53
N PHE A 94 -4.02 24.41 -17.36
CA PHE A 94 -3.98 22.99 -17.74
C PHE A 94 -3.71 22.09 -16.55
N TYR A 95 -2.78 22.45 -15.66
CA TYR A 95 -2.51 21.72 -14.43
C TYR A 95 -3.75 21.67 -13.55
N LYS A 96 -4.44 22.80 -13.34
CA LYS A 96 -5.73 22.83 -12.64
C LYS A 96 -6.76 21.93 -13.33
N ALA A 97 -6.91 21.99 -14.65
CA ALA A 97 -7.82 21.08 -15.36
C ALA A 97 -7.44 19.61 -15.15
N LEU A 98 -6.15 19.27 -15.20
CA LEU A 98 -5.63 17.92 -14.96
C LEU A 98 -5.76 17.46 -13.51
N VAL A 99 -5.80 18.35 -12.51
CA VAL A 99 -5.98 18.01 -11.08
C VAL A 99 -7.46 18.00 -10.67
N PHE A 100 -8.29 18.87 -11.26
CA PHE A 100 -9.71 18.99 -10.93
C PHE A 100 -10.64 18.08 -11.75
N VAL A 101 -10.29 17.73 -13.00
CA VAL A 101 -11.04 16.72 -13.78
C VAL A 101 -10.99 15.33 -13.12
N PRO A 102 -9.86 14.91 -12.52
CA PRO A 102 -9.81 13.73 -11.67
C PRO A 102 -10.69 13.80 -10.44
N LYS A 103 -10.70 14.88 -9.65
CA LYS A 103 -11.41 14.87 -8.35
C LYS A 103 -12.91 14.56 -8.42
N LYS A 104 -13.58 14.80 -9.55
CA LYS A 104 -14.99 14.41 -9.78
C LYS A 104 -15.18 13.02 -10.40
N GLN A 105 -14.18 12.46 -11.08
CA GLN A 105 -14.21 11.10 -11.66
C GLN A 105 -13.42 10.06 -10.85
N TRP A 106 -12.61 10.52 -9.91
CA TRP A 106 -11.87 9.79 -8.89
C TRP A 106 -12.60 9.93 -7.55
N LEU A 107 -13.94 9.82 -7.59
CA LEU A 107 -14.52 8.77 -6.77
C LEU A 107 -13.88 7.50 -7.31
N TYR A 108 -12.70 7.11 -6.80
CA TYR A 108 -12.13 5.80 -7.08
C TYR A 108 -13.31 4.84 -7.00
N PRO A 109 -13.75 4.21 -8.10
CA PRO A 109 -14.74 3.15 -7.96
C PRO A 109 -14.11 2.23 -6.94
N GLU A 110 -14.82 1.96 -5.84
CA GLU A 110 -14.38 1.09 -4.73
C GLU A 110 -13.47 0.03 -5.33
N CYS A 111 -12.16 0.02 -5.00
CA CYS A 111 -11.21 -0.87 -5.67
C CYS A 111 -11.82 -2.28 -5.69
N LYS A 112 -12.30 -2.73 -6.86
CA LYS A 112 -13.06 -3.97 -6.93
C LYS A 112 -12.06 -5.10 -7.05
N ILE A 113 -12.11 -5.97 -6.05
CA ILE A 113 -11.48 -7.28 -6.09
C ILE A 113 -12.61 -8.28 -6.04
N TRP A 114 -12.65 -9.18 -7.02
CA TRP A 114 -13.66 -10.21 -7.04
C TRP A 114 -13.11 -11.48 -7.67
N PHE A 115 -13.63 -12.61 -7.22
CA PHE A 115 -13.28 -13.91 -7.77
C PHE A 115 -14.18 -14.24 -8.97
N ASN A 116 -13.58 -14.50 -10.12
CA ASN A 116 -14.27 -14.99 -11.31
C ASN A 116 -14.35 -16.53 -11.25
N CYS A 117 -15.51 -17.06 -10.86
CA CYS A 117 -15.73 -18.50 -10.74
C CYS A 117 -15.57 -19.27 -12.05
N MET A 118 -15.83 -18.66 -13.21
CA MET A 118 -15.74 -19.31 -14.52
C MET A 118 -14.27 -19.53 -14.93
N ARG A 119 -13.43 -18.53 -14.66
CA ARG A 119 -12.01 -18.53 -15.02
C ARG A 119 -11.08 -18.95 -13.89
N GLN A 120 -11.62 -19.08 -12.67
CA GLN A 120 -10.87 -19.38 -11.43
C GLN A 120 -9.71 -18.41 -11.19
N VAL A 121 -9.99 -17.11 -11.33
CA VAL A 121 -9.01 -16.04 -11.12
C VAL A 121 -9.59 -14.92 -10.27
N TYR A 122 -8.73 -14.24 -9.52
CA TYR A 122 -9.00 -12.99 -8.86
C TYR A 122 -8.78 -11.83 -9.84
N ASN A 123 -9.83 -11.05 -10.05
CA ASN A 123 -9.77 -9.82 -10.81
C ASN A 123 -9.43 -8.67 -9.87
N VAL A 124 -8.36 -7.94 -10.17
CA VAL A 124 -7.92 -6.78 -9.41
C VAL A 124 -7.84 -5.58 -10.34
N LEU A 125 -8.57 -4.52 -10.02
CA LEU A 125 -8.50 -3.27 -10.76
C LEU A 125 -7.19 -2.53 -10.43
N GLN A 126 -6.37 -2.30 -11.46
CA GLN A 126 -5.06 -1.67 -11.32
C GLN A 126 -4.87 -0.54 -12.32
N GLY A 127 -4.02 0.43 -11.98
CA GLY A 127 -3.64 1.49 -12.89
C GLY A 127 -2.51 1.02 -13.81
N GLU A 128 -2.66 1.21 -15.11
CA GLU A 128 -1.64 0.96 -16.12
C GLU A 128 -1.35 2.23 -16.91
N LEU A 129 -0.09 2.41 -17.31
CA LEU A 129 0.33 3.48 -18.20
C LEU A 129 0.27 2.98 -19.64
N VAL A 130 -0.56 3.61 -20.47
CA VAL A 130 -0.72 3.29 -21.90
C VAL A 130 -0.41 4.50 -22.75
N ASP A 131 0.16 4.29 -23.93
CA ASP A 131 0.32 5.35 -24.91
C ASP A 131 -1.01 5.52 -25.65
N TYR A 132 -1.80 6.49 -25.21
CA TYR A 132 -3.11 6.76 -25.80
C TYR A 132 -2.93 7.60 -27.07
N ASN A 133 -3.46 7.11 -28.19
CA ASN A 133 -3.47 7.86 -29.42
C ASN A 133 -4.69 8.80 -29.46
N ILE A 134 -4.45 10.10 -29.38
CA ILE A 134 -5.51 11.10 -29.26
C ILE A 134 -6.22 11.32 -30.60
N ASP A 135 -5.49 11.11 -31.70
CA ASP A 135 -6.01 11.20 -33.05
C ASP A 135 -5.75 9.89 -33.81
N ARG A 136 -6.83 9.19 -34.20
CA ARG A 136 -6.71 7.91 -34.91
C ARG A 136 -5.99 8.06 -36.26
N MET A 137 -5.98 9.26 -36.85
CA MET A 137 -5.36 9.55 -38.14
C MET A 137 -3.91 10.05 -38.03
N ASP A 138 -3.46 10.46 -36.84
CA ASP A 138 -2.11 10.98 -36.61
C ASP A 138 -1.42 10.19 -35.49
N ARG A 139 -0.62 9.19 -35.90
CA ARG A 139 0.07 8.27 -34.98
C ARG A 139 1.14 8.95 -34.13
N GLU A 140 1.51 10.19 -34.43
CA GLU A 140 2.52 10.96 -33.68
C GLU A 140 1.91 11.68 -32.47
N LYS A 141 0.57 11.80 -32.40
CA LYS A 141 -0.16 12.40 -31.27
C LYS A 141 -0.48 11.39 -30.16
N ARG A 142 0.57 10.75 -29.65
CA ARG A 142 0.48 9.85 -28.49
C ARG A 142 0.84 10.58 -27.21
N VAL A 143 0.06 10.31 -26.16
CA VAL A 143 0.38 10.76 -24.80
C VAL A 143 0.30 9.59 -23.82
N PRO A 144 1.23 9.52 -22.85
CA PRO A 144 1.14 8.54 -21.80
C PRO A 144 -0.04 8.88 -20.88
N MET A 145 -1.01 7.97 -20.81
CA MET A 145 -2.19 8.10 -19.96
C MET A 145 -2.23 6.95 -18.96
N ARG A 146 -2.65 7.27 -17.74
CA ARG A 146 -2.97 6.24 -16.76
C ARG A 146 -4.42 5.82 -16.93
N ILE A 147 -4.64 4.56 -17.25
CA ILE A 147 -5.97 3.94 -17.35
C ILE A 147 -6.14 2.90 -16.24
N GLN A 148 -7.39 2.54 -15.95
CA GLN A 148 -7.69 1.39 -15.11
C GLN A 148 -7.87 0.15 -15.98
N VAL A 149 -7.20 -0.93 -15.60
CA VAL A 149 -7.28 -2.24 -16.25
C VAL A 149 -7.57 -3.31 -15.22
N VAL A 150 -8.32 -4.34 -15.63
CA VAL A 150 -8.49 -5.54 -14.81
C VAL A 150 -7.29 -6.44 -15.03
N ARG A 151 -6.54 -6.71 -13.96
CA ARG A 151 -5.48 -7.71 -13.93
C ARG A 151 -6.01 -8.97 -13.30
N GLU A 152 -5.76 -10.10 -13.95
CA GLU A 152 -6.19 -11.41 -13.49
C GLU A 152 -5.03 -12.12 -12.79
N TYR A 153 -5.32 -12.65 -11.61
CA TYR A 153 -4.36 -13.41 -10.81
C TYR A 153 -4.97 -14.77 -10.51
N ALA A 154 -4.21 -15.85 -10.68
CA ALA A 154 -4.68 -17.18 -10.28
C ALA A 154 -4.97 -17.21 -8.77
N LEU A 155 -4.16 -16.55 -7.95
CA LEU A 155 -4.21 -16.65 -6.49
C LEU A 155 -4.20 -15.28 -5.83
N LEU A 156 -4.76 -15.17 -4.61
CA LEU A 156 -4.64 -13.94 -3.82
C LEU A 156 -3.19 -13.66 -3.47
N TRP A 157 -2.39 -14.70 -3.24
CA TRP A 157 -0.95 -14.56 -3.02
C TRP A 157 -0.28 -13.71 -4.11
N ASP A 158 -0.52 -14.02 -5.38
CA ASP A 158 0.08 -13.29 -6.50
C ASP A 158 -0.47 -11.86 -6.61
N ALA A 159 -1.75 -11.66 -6.29
CA ALA A 159 -2.36 -10.34 -6.24
C ALA A 159 -1.76 -9.44 -5.14
N PHE A 160 -1.52 -9.99 -3.94
CA PHE A 160 -0.80 -9.31 -2.86
C PHE A 160 0.62 -8.96 -3.29
N ARG A 161 1.39 -9.93 -3.77
CA ARG A 161 2.76 -9.72 -4.25
C ARG A 161 2.83 -8.63 -5.31
N SER A 162 1.95 -8.66 -6.29
CA SER A 162 1.92 -7.66 -7.35
C SER A 162 1.56 -6.27 -6.82
N THR A 163 0.63 -6.18 -5.88
CA THR A 163 0.25 -4.90 -5.25
C THR A 163 1.40 -4.37 -4.39
N ASP A 164 2.12 -5.27 -3.73
CA ASP A 164 3.28 -4.91 -2.92
C ASP A 164 4.42 -4.37 -3.80
N HIS A 165 4.77 -5.07 -4.87
CA HIS A 165 5.78 -4.59 -5.81
C HIS A 165 5.45 -3.19 -6.38
N GLN A 166 4.17 -2.85 -6.55
CA GLN A 166 3.77 -1.50 -6.99
C GLN A 166 4.11 -0.42 -5.95
N VAL A 167 3.86 -0.68 -4.67
CA VAL A 167 4.20 0.24 -3.58
C VAL A 167 5.72 0.40 -3.47
N ASP A 168 6.46 -0.69 -3.60
CA ASP A 168 7.93 -0.66 -3.54
C ASP A 168 8.52 0.21 -4.67
N ASN A 169 8.05 0.01 -5.91
CA ASN A 169 8.47 0.81 -7.06
C ASN A 169 8.13 2.30 -6.89
N GLN A 170 6.99 2.61 -6.24
CA GLN A 170 6.60 3.99 -5.95
C GLN A 170 7.54 4.63 -4.94
N PHE A 171 7.97 3.90 -3.90
CA PHE A 171 8.97 4.39 -2.94
C PHE A 171 10.34 4.62 -3.57
N GLU A 172 10.81 3.68 -4.39
CA GLU A 172 12.07 3.85 -5.13
C GLU A 172 12.02 5.09 -6.03
N GLU A 173 10.86 5.37 -6.65
CA GLU A 173 10.66 6.58 -7.43
C GLU A 173 10.68 7.85 -6.56
N VAL A 174 10.03 7.84 -5.39
CA VAL A 174 10.05 8.98 -4.45
C VAL A 174 11.48 9.30 -4.01
N VAL A 175 12.24 8.29 -3.58
CA VAL A 175 13.64 8.47 -3.15
C VAL A 175 14.48 9.03 -4.30
N TRP A 176 14.30 8.48 -5.50
CA TRP A 176 14.99 9.00 -6.68
C TRP A 176 14.62 10.46 -6.99
N ILE A 177 13.34 10.84 -6.94
CA ILE A 177 12.90 12.22 -7.15
C ILE A 177 13.55 13.16 -6.12
N ASN A 178 13.50 12.78 -4.85
CA ASN A 178 14.08 13.58 -3.77
C ASN A 178 15.59 13.73 -3.90
N THR A 179 16.28 12.72 -4.44
CA THR A 179 17.70 12.83 -4.80
C THR A 179 17.93 13.88 -5.89
N ILE A 180 17.11 13.89 -6.95
CA ILE A 180 17.22 14.92 -8.01
C ILE A 180 16.88 16.31 -7.48
N LEU A 181 15.83 16.44 -6.65
CA LEU A 181 15.48 17.72 -6.04
C LEU A 181 16.64 18.30 -5.23
N LYS A 182 17.32 17.45 -4.44
CA LYS A 182 18.51 17.86 -3.68
C LYS A 182 19.65 18.34 -4.59
N LEU A 183 19.84 17.71 -5.75
CA LEU A 183 20.84 18.15 -6.74
C LEU A 183 20.47 19.53 -7.34
N LEU A 184 19.19 19.72 -7.70
CA LEU A 184 18.70 20.98 -8.25
C LEU A 184 18.76 22.14 -7.24
N GLU A 185 18.63 21.85 -5.95
CA GLU A 185 18.69 22.84 -4.86
C GLU A 185 20.12 23.07 -4.33
N GLY A 186 20.98 22.04 -4.36
CA GLY A 186 22.29 22.00 -3.69
C GLY A 186 23.50 22.38 -4.53
N GLY A 187 23.33 22.65 -5.83
CA GLY A 187 24.41 23.06 -6.74
C GLY A 187 24.34 22.33 -8.07
N LEU A 188 24.26 23.09 -9.16
CA LEU A 188 24.07 22.55 -10.52
C LEU A 188 25.41 22.10 -11.12
N ARG A 189 25.85 20.89 -10.76
CA ARG A 189 27.04 20.25 -11.37
C ARG A 189 26.63 19.53 -12.66
N GLU A 190 27.41 19.72 -13.73
CA GLU A 190 27.10 19.16 -15.05
C GLU A 190 27.02 17.62 -15.05
N ASP A 191 27.97 16.94 -14.40
CA ASP A 191 28.00 15.47 -14.32
C ASP A 191 26.75 14.90 -13.63
N ASP A 192 26.29 15.54 -12.55
CA ASP A 192 25.10 15.13 -11.82
C ASP A 192 23.83 15.29 -12.66
N ILE A 193 23.75 16.38 -13.43
CA ILE A 193 22.62 16.66 -14.33
C ILE A 193 22.63 15.67 -15.50
N ALA A 194 23.80 15.38 -16.09
CA ALA A 194 23.94 14.40 -17.15
C ALA A 194 23.50 13.00 -16.69
N ALA A 195 23.91 12.57 -15.49
CA ALA A 195 23.47 11.31 -14.90
C ALA A 195 21.95 11.27 -14.67
N ALA A 196 21.36 12.38 -14.22
CA ALA A 196 19.91 12.51 -14.04
C ALA A 196 19.15 12.43 -15.38
N VAL A 197 19.66 13.08 -16.44
CA VAL A 197 19.10 13.03 -17.79
C VAL A 197 19.10 11.60 -18.32
N LEU A 198 20.23 10.88 -18.25
CA LEU A 198 20.33 9.50 -18.73
C LEU A 198 19.28 8.57 -18.10
N LYS A 199 19.00 8.77 -16.81
CA LYS A 199 17.97 7.99 -16.10
C LYS A 199 16.53 8.38 -16.53
N LEU A 200 16.33 9.62 -16.95
CA LEU A 200 15.03 10.19 -17.32
C LEU A 200 14.66 10.01 -18.80
N GLU A 201 15.62 9.83 -19.70
CA GLU A 201 15.37 9.70 -21.15
C GLU A 201 14.46 8.51 -21.50
N ARG A 202 14.44 7.47 -20.65
CA ARG A 202 13.59 6.29 -20.83
C ARG A 202 12.24 6.38 -20.10
N ALA A 203 11.97 7.49 -19.42
CA ALA A 203 10.77 7.64 -18.61
C ALA A 203 9.53 7.85 -19.49
N ARG A 204 8.51 7.01 -19.30
CA ARG A 204 7.22 7.12 -20.00
C ARG A 204 6.22 8.04 -19.29
N VAL A 205 6.60 8.65 -18.16
CA VAL A 205 5.71 9.53 -17.38
C VAL A 205 5.89 10.96 -17.85
N LEU A 206 4.80 11.62 -18.25
CA LEU A 206 4.84 12.99 -18.80
C LEU A 206 5.64 13.99 -17.96
N VAL A 207 5.47 13.99 -16.65
CA VAL A 207 6.18 14.90 -15.75
C VAL A 207 7.70 14.62 -15.73
N LYS A 208 8.10 13.35 -15.88
CA LYS A 208 9.50 12.94 -15.98
C LYS A 208 10.10 13.33 -17.33
N GLU A 209 9.33 13.23 -18.41
CA GLU A 209 9.70 13.72 -19.74
C GLU A 209 9.97 15.24 -19.72
N LEU A 210 9.06 16.02 -19.12
CA LEU A 210 9.22 17.47 -18.97
C LEU A 210 10.42 17.82 -18.08
N ALA A 211 10.63 17.08 -16.98
CA ALA A 211 11.82 17.24 -16.15
C ALA A 211 13.11 16.94 -16.95
N CYS A 212 13.13 15.86 -17.73
CA CYS A 212 14.26 15.53 -18.62
C CYS A 212 14.57 16.67 -19.59
N PHE A 213 13.53 17.23 -20.21
CA PHE A 213 13.65 18.33 -21.14
C PHE A 213 14.23 19.59 -20.47
N GLY A 214 13.73 19.93 -19.28
CA GLY A 214 14.26 21.03 -18.49
C GLY A 214 15.71 20.83 -18.04
N LEU A 215 16.10 19.61 -17.64
CA LEU A 215 17.49 19.29 -17.30
C LEU A 215 18.44 19.48 -18.49
N LYS A 216 18.03 19.11 -19.71
CA LYS A 216 18.82 19.36 -20.93
C LYS A 216 19.02 20.86 -21.20
N ILE A 217 18.00 21.67 -20.91
CA ILE A 217 18.13 23.14 -20.99
C ILE A 217 19.08 23.67 -19.92
N ILE A 218 19.03 23.14 -18.70
CA ILE A 218 19.98 23.50 -17.64
C ILE A 218 21.41 23.17 -18.07
N MET A 219 21.67 21.99 -18.64
CA MET A 219 23.00 21.64 -19.18
C MET A 219 23.49 22.66 -20.20
N ALA A 220 22.68 22.97 -21.22
CA ALA A 220 23.04 23.97 -22.22
C ALA A 220 23.29 25.37 -21.61
N GLN A 221 22.53 25.76 -20.58
CA GLN A 221 22.73 27.02 -19.87
C GLN A 221 24.06 27.05 -19.10
N LEU A 222 24.47 25.92 -18.51
CA LEU A 222 25.75 25.79 -17.80
C LEU A 222 26.94 25.78 -18.77
N GLU A 223 26.84 25.04 -19.88
CA GLU A 223 27.84 25.02 -20.96
C GLU A 223 28.10 26.43 -21.52
N HIS A 224 27.09 27.30 -21.48
CA HIS A 224 27.18 28.70 -21.90
C HIS A 224 27.53 29.69 -20.76
N GLY A 225 27.89 29.20 -19.57
CA GLY A 225 28.32 30.00 -18.42
C GLY A 225 27.19 30.77 -17.72
N ASN A 226 25.92 30.39 -17.91
CA ASN A 226 24.76 31.13 -17.43
C ASN A 226 24.12 30.49 -16.18
N SER A 227 24.88 30.46 -15.08
CA SER A 227 24.47 29.77 -13.85
C SER A 227 23.23 30.35 -13.16
N THR A 228 22.97 31.66 -13.28
CA THR A 228 21.75 32.29 -12.74
C THR A 228 20.52 31.75 -13.44
N ARG A 229 20.58 31.60 -14.77
CA ARG A 229 19.45 31.08 -15.54
C ARG A 229 19.24 29.59 -15.34
N ALA A 230 20.34 28.85 -15.22
CA ALA A 230 20.31 27.46 -14.82
C ALA A 230 19.53 27.26 -13.51
N LYS A 231 19.69 28.18 -12.54
CA LYS A 231 18.91 28.18 -11.28
C LYS A 231 17.41 28.48 -11.48
N ASP A 232 17.06 29.46 -12.33
CA ASP A 232 15.65 29.74 -12.66
C ASP A 232 14.96 28.52 -13.29
N THR A 233 15.63 27.88 -14.26
CA THR A 233 15.12 26.67 -14.91
C THR A 233 15.04 25.51 -13.93
N ALA A 234 16.04 25.35 -13.06
CA ALA A 234 16.05 24.34 -12.00
C ALA A 234 14.85 24.49 -11.06
N PHE A 235 14.49 25.72 -10.67
CA PHE A 235 13.30 25.97 -9.85
C PHE A 235 12.01 25.46 -10.51
N ILE A 236 11.83 25.69 -11.81
CA ILE A 236 10.68 25.18 -12.56
C ILE A 236 10.69 23.65 -12.63
N VAL A 237 11.84 23.04 -12.94
CA VAL A 237 11.98 21.58 -13.00
C VAL A 237 11.67 20.95 -11.64
N SER A 238 12.11 21.57 -10.56
CA SER A 238 11.79 21.13 -9.19
C SER A 238 10.30 21.14 -8.91
N ASN A 239 9.54 22.12 -9.42
CA ASN A 239 8.08 22.13 -9.25
C ASN A 239 7.39 20.95 -9.94
N PHE A 240 7.83 20.58 -11.14
CA PHE A 240 7.34 19.37 -11.81
C PHE A 240 7.64 18.11 -10.99
N LEU A 241 8.88 17.97 -10.53
CA LEU A 241 9.31 16.82 -9.72
C LEU A 241 8.55 16.72 -8.38
N ARG A 242 8.33 17.85 -7.69
CA ARG A 242 7.53 17.91 -6.46
C ARG A 242 6.08 17.50 -6.70
N ALA A 243 5.45 17.98 -7.77
CA ALA A 243 4.09 17.57 -8.14
C ALA A 243 4.01 16.05 -8.39
N ARG A 244 5.04 15.45 -9.00
CA ARG A 244 5.11 14.00 -9.17
C ARG A 244 5.29 13.25 -7.84
N GLU A 245 6.12 13.77 -6.95
CA GLU A 245 6.36 13.20 -5.62
C GLU A 245 5.07 13.17 -4.79
N GLU A 246 4.30 14.27 -4.80
CA GLU A 246 2.98 14.36 -4.16
C GLU A 246 2.01 13.28 -4.69
N VAL A 247 1.90 13.15 -6.01
CA VAL A 247 1.05 12.13 -6.65
C VAL A 247 1.48 10.71 -6.26
N LEU A 248 2.80 10.43 -6.16
CA LEU A 248 3.30 9.12 -5.74
C LEU A 248 2.94 8.81 -4.29
N ARG A 249 3.05 9.79 -3.39
CA ARG A 249 2.64 9.63 -1.98
C ARG A 249 1.15 9.33 -1.88
N GLU A 250 0.31 10.06 -2.61
CA GLU A 250 -1.13 9.78 -2.67
C GLU A 250 -1.40 8.37 -3.21
N MET A 251 -0.66 7.93 -4.23
CA MET A 251 -0.77 6.57 -4.77
C MET A 251 -0.41 5.49 -3.75
N ILE A 252 0.65 5.70 -2.97
CA ILE A 252 1.06 4.78 -1.90
C ILE A 252 -0.04 4.71 -0.83
N ILE A 253 -0.49 5.85 -0.33
CA ILE A 253 -1.55 5.94 0.69
C ILE A 253 -2.85 5.31 0.20
N SER A 254 -3.24 5.58 -1.05
CA SER A 254 -4.43 5.00 -1.66
C SER A 254 -4.31 3.47 -1.83
N THR A 255 -3.15 2.98 -2.25
CA THR A 255 -2.91 1.54 -2.38
C THR A 255 -3.00 0.85 -1.01
N GLN A 256 -2.45 1.48 0.04
CA GLN A 256 -2.51 0.97 1.41
C GLN A 256 -3.93 0.94 1.96
N ASN A 257 -4.63 2.08 1.90
CA ASN A 257 -5.92 2.25 2.57
C ASN A 257 -7.09 1.57 1.82
N TYR A 258 -6.94 1.34 0.52
CA TYR A 258 -8.00 0.78 -0.32
C TYR A 258 -7.61 -0.59 -0.89
N ARG A 259 -6.69 -0.66 -1.86
CA ARG A 259 -6.45 -1.92 -2.60
C ARG A 259 -5.96 -3.05 -1.70
N LEU A 260 -4.99 -2.79 -0.82
CA LEU A 260 -4.50 -3.78 0.13
C LEU A 260 -5.58 -4.16 1.16
N LYS A 261 -6.40 -3.20 1.62
CA LYS A 261 -7.54 -3.50 2.47
C LYS A 261 -8.53 -4.47 1.80
N PHE A 262 -8.94 -4.22 0.55
CA PHE A 262 -9.83 -5.13 -0.17
C PHE A 262 -9.22 -6.52 -0.39
N LEU A 263 -7.90 -6.62 -0.58
CA LEU A 263 -7.21 -7.92 -0.63
C LEU A 263 -7.26 -8.63 0.72
N ARG A 264 -7.10 -7.90 1.83
CA ARG A 264 -7.22 -8.44 3.20
C ARG A 264 -8.63 -8.95 3.48
N ASP A 265 -9.65 -8.17 3.11
CA ASP A 265 -11.06 -8.54 3.24
C ASP A 265 -11.36 -9.83 2.43
N ALA A 266 -10.87 -9.92 1.18
CA ALA A 266 -11.04 -11.11 0.34
C ALA A 266 -10.31 -12.35 0.89
N LEU A 267 -9.16 -12.15 1.54
CA LEU A 267 -8.41 -13.22 2.21
C LEU A 267 -9.17 -13.73 3.44
N GLU A 268 -9.72 -12.83 4.25
CA GLU A 268 -10.52 -13.17 5.42
C GLU A 268 -11.77 -13.95 5.01
N GLU A 269 -12.54 -13.45 4.04
CA GLU A 269 -13.74 -14.13 3.52
C GLU A 269 -13.43 -15.55 3.01
N ARG A 270 -12.34 -15.70 2.23
CA ARG A 270 -11.86 -17.00 1.73
C ARG A 270 -11.56 -17.97 2.89
N ASN A 271 -10.84 -17.50 3.90
CA ASN A 271 -10.39 -18.33 5.01
C ASN A 271 -11.55 -18.71 5.94
N GLU A 272 -12.51 -17.79 6.15
CA GLU A 272 -13.74 -18.05 6.90
C GLU A 272 -14.62 -19.08 6.20
N GLU A 273 -14.80 -18.97 4.89
CA GLU A 273 -15.57 -19.93 4.10
C GLU A 273 -14.96 -21.34 4.20
N LEU A 274 -13.65 -21.47 3.94
CA LEU A 274 -12.95 -22.75 4.08
C LEU A 274 -13.08 -23.33 5.49
N THR A 275 -12.92 -22.49 6.50
CA THR A 275 -13.02 -22.89 7.91
C THR A 275 -14.42 -23.38 8.27
N ARG A 276 -15.46 -22.67 7.83
CA ARG A 276 -16.86 -23.02 8.08
C ARG A 276 -17.21 -24.38 7.48
N GLU A 277 -16.87 -24.60 6.21
CA GLU A 277 -17.18 -25.86 5.53
C GLU A 277 -16.44 -27.05 6.17
N LEU A 278 -15.15 -26.88 6.51
CA LEU A 278 -14.38 -27.94 7.18
C LEU A 278 -14.86 -28.24 8.60
N LYS A 279 -15.24 -27.21 9.37
CA LYS A 279 -15.80 -27.40 10.71
C LYS A 279 -17.11 -28.19 10.66
N LYS A 280 -17.98 -27.91 9.68
CA LYS A 280 -19.22 -28.66 9.48
C LYS A 280 -18.95 -30.15 9.23
N ILE A 281 -17.99 -30.47 8.36
CA ILE A 281 -17.61 -31.86 8.07
C ILE A 281 -17.02 -32.55 9.32
N LEU A 282 -16.12 -31.88 10.04
CA LEU A 282 -15.52 -32.40 11.26
C LEU A 282 -16.54 -32.62 12.38
N GLU A 283 -17.54 -31.74 12.49
CA GLU A 283 -18.60 -31.87 13.49
C GLU A 283 -19.50 -33.08 13.20
N ASN A 284 -19.87 -33.31 11.95
CA ASN A 284 -20.60 -34.52 11.56
C ASN A 284 -19.82 -35.80 11.91
N LEU A 285 -18.49 -35.81 11.69
CA LEU A 285 -17.65 -36.95 12.10
C LEU A 285 -17.63 -37.17 13.62
N LYS A 286 -17.61 -36.09 14.42
CA LYS A 286 -17.67 -36.20 15.89
C LYS A 286 -19.00 -36.75 16.38
N GLN A 287 -20.10 -36.41 15.70
CA GLN A 287 -21.46 -36.84 16.05
C GLN A 287 -21.79 -38.25 15.53
N GLY A 288 -20.86 -38.91 14.83
CA GLY A 288 -21.09 -40.23 14.22
C GLY A 288 -21.91 -40.18 12.91
N ALA A 289 -22.24 -38.99 12.41
CA ALA A 289 -22.94 -38.74 11.16
C ALA A 289 -22.00 -38.90 9.95
N ARG A 290 -21.54 -40.14 9.73
CA ARG A 290 -20.49 -40.48 8.75
C ARG A 290 -20.93 -40.20 7.31
N ASP A 291 -22.16 -40.54 6.95
CA ASP A 291 -22.66 -40.39 5.58
C ASP A 291 -22.82 -38.91 5.21
N GLU A 292 -23.26 -38.08 6.16
CA GLU A 292 -23.33 -36.64 6.03
C GLU A 292 -21.93 -36.01 5.91
N ALA A 293 -20.97 -36.48 6.69
CA ALA A 293 -19.58 -36.04 6.57
C ALA A 293 -18.97 -36.41 5.21
N LEU A 294 -19.23 -37.63 4.72
CA LEU A 294 -18.77 -38.08 3.41
C LEU A 294 -19.43 -37.29 2.28
N ALA A 295 -20.73 -37.02 2.36
CA ALA A 295 -21.45 -36.19 1.41
C ALA A 295 -20.91 -34.76 1.41
N GLY A 296 -20.69 -34.15 2.58
CA GLY A 296 -20.11 -32.82 2.72
C GLY A 296 -18.70 -32.74 2.12
N LEU A 297 -17.86 -33.74 2.36
CA LEU A 297 -16.49 -33.78 1.82
C LEU A 297 -16.45 -34.02 0.30
N LYS A 298 -17.40 -34.80 -0.25
CA LYS A 298 -17.58 -34.91 -1.71
C LYS A 298 -18.02 -33.56 -2.31
N GLY A 299 -19.01 -32.91 -1.72
CA GLY A 299 -19.48 -31.59 -2.14
C GLY A 299 -18.38 -30.52 -2.08
N PHE A 300 -17.56 -30.54 -1.03
CA PHE A 300 -16.36 -29.69 -0.93
C PHE A 300 -15.43 -29.91 -2.12
N LYS A 301 -15.15 -31.18 -2.45
CA LYS A 301 -14.25 -31.55 -3.56
C LYS A 301 -14.81 -31.17 -4.93
N GLU A 302 -16.12 -31.25 -5.12
CA GLU A 302 -16.80 -30.89 -6.36
C GLU A 302 -16.92 -29.37 -6.54
N ASN A 303 -16.85 -28.61 -5.44
CA ASN A 303 -16.84 -27.16 -5.48
C ASN A 303 -15.50 -26.62 -6.01
N LYS A 304 -15.50 -26.22 -7.28
CA LYS A 304 -14.35 -25.63 -7.98
C LYS A 304 -13.73 -24.43 -7.24
N ARG A 305 -14.53 -23.60 -6.57
CA ARG A 305 -14.05 -22.42 -5.82
C ARG A 305 -13.29 -22.85 -4.56
N LEU A 306 -13.87 -23.72 -3.74
CA LEU A 306 -13.22 -24.20 -2.51
C LEU A 306 -11.93 -24.97 -2.81
N MET A 307 -11.94 -25.81 -3.84
CA MET A 307 -10.74 -26.54 -4.26
C MET A 307 -9.65 -25.62 -4.81
N HIS A 308 -10.03 -24.53 -5.48
CA HIS A 308 -9.11 -23.50 -5.94
C HIS A 308 -8.47 -22.75 -4.77
N TYR A 309 -9.25 -22.39 -3.74
CA TYR A 309 -8.71 -21.73 -2.55
C TYR A 309 -7.62 -22.55 -1.86
N LEU A 310 -7.69 -23.89 -1.90
CA LEU A 310 -6.67 -24.77 -1.31
C LEU A 310 -5.34 -24.83 -2.10
N GLU A 311 -5.24 -24.14 -3.24
CA GLU A 311 -4.01 -24.00 -4.04
C GLU A 311 -3.11 -22.85 -3.56
N GLU A 312 -3.61 -22.05 -2.62
CA GLU A 312 -2.85 -20.98 -1.99
C GLU A 312 -1.64 -21.56 -1.25
N PRO A 313 -0.44 -20.98 -1.44
CA PRO A 313 0.79 -21.51 -0.84
C PRO A 313 0.75 -21.43 0.69
N ASP A 314 -0.07 -20.54 1.25
CA ASP A 314 -0.42 -20.43 2.67
C ASP A 314 -0.80 -21.77 3.30
N PHE A 315 -1.52 -22.61 2.55
CA PHE A 315 -2.14 -23.82 3.08
C PHE A 315 -1.33 -25.10 2.86
N THR A 316 -0.13 -25.02 2.30
CA THR A 316 0.88 -26.09 2.13
C THR A 316 0.34 -27.52 2.20
N ASP A 317 0.17 -28.20 1.06
CA ASP A 317 -0.38 -29.56 0.95
C ASP A 317 -1.83 -29.74 1.44
N ALA A 318 -2.58 -28.69 1.80
CA ALA A 318 -3.97 -28.83 2.28
C ALA A 318 -4.84 -29.60 1.29
N LYS A 319 -4.74 -29.27 -0.01
CA LYS A 319 -5.45 -29.97 -1.09
C LYS A 319 -5.13 -31.48 -1.12
N LYS A 320 -3.86 -31.86 -0.94
CA LYS A 320 -3.43 -33.28 -0.92
C LYS A 320 -3.99 -34.00 0.31
N LEU A 321 -3.90 -33.38 1.49
CA LEU A 321 -4.42 -33.96 2.73
C LEU A 321 -5.95 -34.14 2.69
N LEU A 322 -6.67 -33.14 2.16
CA LEU A 322 -8.13 -33.21 2.03
C LEU A 322 -8.55 -34.37 1.11
N ASN A 323 -7.89 -34.50 -0.05
CA ASN A 323 -8.13 -35.61 -0.97
C ASN A 323 -7.84 -36.98 -0.31
N TYR A 324 -6.76 -37.06 0.48
CA TYR A 324 -6.43 -38.30 1.17
C TYR A 324 -7.40 -38.61 2.31
N ALA A 325 -7.89 -37.60 3.03
CA ALA A 325 -8.95 -37.76 4.02
C ALA A 325 -10.24 -38.33 3.39
N LEU A 326 -10.65 -37.83 2.22
CA LEU A 326 -11.80 -38.37 1.49
C LEU A 326 -11.62 -39.84 1.12
N HIS A 327 -10.42 -40.22 0.67
CA HIS A 327 -10.10 -41.61 0.35
C HIS A 327 -10.18 -42.52 1.58
N LEU A 328 -9.66 -42.07 2.72
CA LEU A 328 -9.71 -42.81 3.98
C LEU A 328 -11.14 -42.95 4.52
N LEU A 329 -11.94 -41.88 4.44
CA LEU A 329 -13.34 -41.89 4.87
C LEU A 329 -14.17 -42.88 4.04
N LYS A 330 -13.95 -42.94 2.72
CA LYS A 330 -14.57 -43.96 1.83
C LYS A 330 -14.24 -45.40 2.24
N ARG A 331 -13.05 -45.63 2.82
CA ARG A 331 -12.59 -46.94 3.29
C ARG A 331 -12.96 -47.24 4.75
N GLY A 332 -13.76 -46.37 5.39
CA GLY A 332 -14.17 -46.53 6.79
C GLY A 332 -13.07 -46.24 7.81
N ASN A 333 -12.01 -45.53 7.41
CA ASN A 333 -10.92 -45.15 8.30
C ASN A 333 -11.13 -43.73 8.86
N ASP A 334 -12.21 -43.57 9.60
CA ASP A 334 -12.73 -42.28 10.04
C ASP A 334 -11.76 -41.56 10.97
N GLY A 335 -11.12 -42.27 11.90
CA GLY A 335 -10.14 -41.69 12.83
C GLY A 335 -8.95 -41.03 12.11
N LYS A 336 -8.38 -41.70 11.10
CA LYS A 336 -7.30 -41.10 10.30
C LYS A 336 -7.80 -39.97 9.41
N ALA A 337 -9.00 -40.09 8.84
CA ALA A 337 -9.62 -39.02 8.05
C ALA A 337 -9.82 -37.74 8.89
N THR A 338 -10.37 -37.88 10.11
CA THR A 338 -10.54 -36.79 11.07
C THR A 338 -9.21 -36.12 11.41
N GLY A 339 -8.16 -36.89 11.66
CA GLY A 339 -6.81 -36.35 11.90
C GLY A 339 -6.27 -35.51 10.74
N LEU A 340 -6.47 -35.97 9.49
CA LEU A 340 -6.05 -35.22 8.30
C LEU A 340 -6.87 -33.96 8.07
N LEU A 341 -8.19 -34.02 8.24
CA LEU A 341 -9.08 -32.84 8.12
C LEU A 341 -8.77 -31.80 9.20
N THR A 342 -8.46 -32.25 10.42
CA THR A 342 -8.01 -31.37 11.51
C THR A 342 -6.69 -30.69 11.16
N ALA A 343 -5.76 -31.41 10.50
CA ALA A 343 -4.52 -30.82 10.02
C ALA A 343 -4.73 -29.79 8.89
N VAL A 344 -5.70 -30.02 7.99
CA VAL A 344 -6.09 -29.04 6.97
C VAL A 344 -6.68 -27.78 7.63
N LEU A 345 -7.61 -27.96 8.57
CA LEU A 345 -8.20 -26.86 9.32
C LEU A 345 -7.14 -26.05 10.06
N SER A 346 -6.21 -26.73 10.75
CA SER A 346 -5.09 -26.08 11.44
C SER A 346 -4.21 -25.25 10.50
N ARG A 347 -3.98 -25.69 9.26
CA ARG A 347 -3.20 -24.91 8.28
C ARG A 347 -3.91 -23.63 7.85
N ILE A 348 -5.23 -23.69 7.67
CA ILE A 348 -6.04 -22.52 7.31
C ILE A 348 -6.06 -21.52 8.47
N THR A 349 -6.28 -22.00 9.70
CA THR A 349 -6.28 -21.14 10.89
C THR A 349 -4.91 -20.56 11.18
N ASP A 350 -3.83 -21.34 11.03
CA ASP A 350 -2.46 -20.88 11.21
C ASP A 350 -2.10 -19.78 10.19
N ALA A 351 -2.51 -19.94 8.92
CA ALA A 351 -2.30 -18.94 7.88
C ALA A 351 -3.03 -17.63 8.21
N GLN A 352 -4.29 -17.68 8.65
CA GLN A 352 -5.03 -16.49 9.06
C GLN A 352 -4.40 -15.82 10.30
N GLN A 353 -4.14 -16.60 11.35
CA GLN A 353 -3.75 -16.07 12.65
C GLN A 353 -2.32 -15.54 12.67
N TYR A 354 -1.39 -16.25 12.03
CA TYR A 354 0.03 -15.93 12.12
C TYR A 354 0.56 -15.27 10.85
N LEU A 355 0.28 -15.85 9.67
CA LEU A 355 0.88 -15.38 8.42
C LEU A 355 0.28 -14.06 7.94
N ALA A 356 -1.05 -13.99 7.81
CA ALA A 356 -1.72 -12.79 7.31
C ALA A 356 -1.43 -11.58 8.20
N GLY A 357 -1.60 -11.72 9.52
CA GLY A 357 -1.35 -10.63 10.47
C GLY A 357 0.12 -10.19 10.51
N PHE A 358 1.08 -11.13 10.37
CA PHE A 358 2.50 -10.77 10.32
C PHE A 358 2.84 -9.99 9.05
N VAL A 359 2.40 -10.47 7.89
CA VAL A 359 2.68 -9.83 6.59
C VAL A 359 2.02 -8.45 6.51
N GLU A 360 0.79 -8.32 7.01
CA GLU A 360 0.12 -7.04 7.16
C GLU A 360 0.91 -6.07 8.04
N HIS A 361 1.30 -6.50 9.24
CA HIS A 361 2.05 -5.64 10.16
C HIS A 361 3.41 -5.24 9.60
N PHE A 362 4.13 -6.18 8.98
CA PHE A 362 5.36 -5.90 8.24
C PHE A 362 5.13 -4.81 7.19
N ARG A 363 4.06 -4.94 6.40
CA ARG A 363 3.78 -4.01 5.32
C ARG A 363 3.48 -2.61 5.81
N ASP A 364 2.65 -2.52 6.84
CA ASP A 364 2.29 -1.25 7.47
C ASP A 364 3.53 -0.57 8.07
N GLN A 365 4.42 -1.32 8.74
CA GLN A 365 5.67 -0.77 9.28
C GLN A 365 6.64 -0.32 8.18
N TYR A 366 6.77 -1.10 7.11
CA TYR A 366 7.63 -0.75 5.99
C TYR A 366 7.16 0.55 5.31
N VAL A 367 5.86 0.66 5.03
CA VAL A 367 5.26 1.87 4.43
C VAL A 367 5.42 3.07 5.35
N LYS A 368 5.11 2.92 6.65
CA LYS A 368 5.25 3.99 7.64
C LYS A 368 6.67 4.54 7.69
N ARG A 369 7.67 3.67 7.84
CA ARG A 369 9.09 4.08 7.91
C ARG A 369 9.57 4.69 6.60
N SER A 370 9.17 4.14 5.46
CA SER A 370 9.57 4.66 4.14
C SER A 370 8.98 6.05 3.87
N LEU A 371 7.74 6.32 4.29
CA LEU A 371 7.14 7.66 4.18
C LEU A 371 7.82 8.69 5.08
N GLN A 372 8.37 8.26 6.22
CA GLN A 372 9.13 9.09 7.17
C GLN A 372 10.57 9.35 6.74
N SER A 373 11.13 8.54 5.83
CA SER A 373 12.51 8.64 5.32
C SER A 373 12.52 8.93 3.81
N PRO A 374 12.17 10.15 3.38
CA PRO A 374 11.93 10.45 1.97
C PRO A 374 13.16 10.38 1.05
N PHE A 375 14.38 10.35 1.61
CA PHE A 375 15.64 10.31 0.86
C PHE A 375 16.31 8.93 0.88
N GLU A 376 15.76 7.96 1.61
CA GLU A 376 16.44 6.68 1.84
C GLU A 376 15.52 5.50 1.54
N ILE A 377 16.04 4.50 0.83
CA ILE A 377 15.36 3.22 0.69
C ILE A 377 15.52 2.46 2.00
N ILE A 378 14.43 2.32 2.74
CA ILE A 378 14.41 1.52 3.96
C ILE A 378 14.69 0.05 3.62
N SER A 379 15.62 -0.58 4.34
CA SER A 379 15.86 -2.03 4.22
C SER A 379 14.65 -2.81 4.70
N LYS A 380 14.10 -3.63 3.81
CA LYS A 380 12.99 -4.55 4.13
C LYS A 380 13.41 -5.60 5.15
N GLU A 381 14.63 -6.09 5.07
CA GLU A 381 15.20 -7.08 6.00
C GLU A 381 15.22 -6.54 7.43
N LYS A 382 15.67 -5.29 7.62
CA LYS A 382 15.69 -4.66 8.95
C LYS A 382 14.28 -4.48 9.52
N VAL A 383 13.32 -4.07 8.67
CA VAL A 383 11.91 -3.97 9.10
C VAL A 383 11.33 -5.35 9.45
N PHE A 384 11.68 -6.37 8.67
CA PHE A 384 11.28 -7.75 8.93
C PHE A 384 11.82 -8.24 10.27
N GLU A 385 13.11 -8.03 10.56
CA GLU A 385 13.73 -8.39 11.83
C GLU A 385 13.07 -7.69 13.02
N ASP A 386 12.77 -6.39 12.91
CA ASP A 386 12.08 -5.63 13.96
C ASP A 386 10.66 -6.15 14.22
N VAL A 387 9.93 -6.46 13.15
CA VAL A 387 8.57 -7.02 13.23
C VAL A 387 8.60 -8.44 13.78
N PHE A 388 9.60 -9.23 13.41
CA PHE A 388 9.82 -10.57 13.95
C PHE A 388 10.18 -10.54 15.43
N LYS A 389 10.99 -9.58 15.87
CA LYS A 389 11.26 -9.33 17.28
C LYS A 389 9.96 -9.07 18.06
N ALA A 390 9.07 -8.23 17.53
CA ALA A 390 7.77 -7.98 18.15
C ALA A 390 6.89 -9.25 18.20
N TYR A 391 6.91 -10.06 17.14
CA TYR A 391 6.22 -11.36 17.10
C TYR A 391 6.73 -12.32 18.20
N LEU A 392 8.06 -12.45 18.38
CA LEU A 392 8.64 -13.31 19.41
C LEU A 392 8.26 -12.86 20.82
N LYS A 393 8.25 -11.54 21.07
CA LYS A 393 7.82 -10.96 22.35
C LYS A 393 6.36 -11.29 22.65
N ASN A 394 5.46 -11.09 21.67
CA ASN A 394 4.04 -11.41 21.84
C ASN A 394 3.77 -12.91 22.01
N ALA A 395 4.66 -13.76 21.50
CA ALA A 395 4.61 -15.20 21.68
C ALA A 395 5.21 -15.70 23.00
N ASN A 396 5.66 -14.79 23.89
CA ASN A 396 6.33 -15.09 25.15
C ASN A 396 7.45 -16.14 24.98
N ILE A 397 8.34 -15.94 24.01
CA ILE A 397 9.48 -16.85 23.81
C ILE A 397 10.68 -16.25 24.56
N SER A 398 10.77 -16.57 25.86
CA SER A 398 11.85 -16.14 26.76
C SER A 398 12.68 -17.34 27.25
N ARG A 399 13.97 -17.13 27.50
CA ARG A 399 14.83 -18.16 28.11
C ARG A 399 14.29 -18.51 29.50
N GLY A 400 14.14 -19.81 29.78
CA GLY A 400 13.62 -20.33 31.07
C GLY A 400 12.16 -20.76 31.07
N GLU A 401 11.36 -20.38 30.06
CA GLU A 401 9.95 -20.76 30.02
C GLU A 401 9.68 -22.24 29.67
N PRO A 402 8.60 -22.85 30.21
CA PRO A 402 8.18 -24.20 29.86
C PRO A 402 7.99 -24.37 28.34
N GLY A 403 8.68 -25.37 27.79
CA GLY A 403 8.61 -25.68 26.37
C GLY A 403 9.42 -24.75 25.46
N PHE A 404 10.32 -23.92 26.00
CA PHE A 404 11.21 -23.02 25.24
C PHE A 404 11.77 -23.65 23.95
N LYS A 405 12.38 -24.84 24.05
CA LYS A 405 12.94 -25.55 22.89
C LYS A 405 11.91 -25.86 21.79
N LYS A 406 10.66 -26.18 22.14
CA LYS A 406 9.57 -26.40 21.18
C LYS A 406 9.11 -25.09 20.56
N ARG A 407 9.06 -24.01 21.34
CA ARG A 407 8.70 -22.66 20.86
C ARG A 407 9.75 -22.11 19.90
N ILE A 408 11.03 -22.32 20.16
CA ILE A 408 12.12 -21.99 19.23
C ILE A 408 11.97 -22.72 17.91
N LEU A 409 11.72 -24.03 17.92
CA LEU A 409 11.49 -24.79 16.69
C LEU A 409 10.28 -24.26 15.90
N LYS A 410 9.19 -23.90 16.60
CA LYS A 410 8.01 -23.27 15.99
C LYS A 410 8.35 -21.88 15.41
N ALA A 411 9.19 -21.09 16.08
CA ALA A 411 9.66 -19.81 15.61
C ALA A 411 10.55 -19.93 14.36
N SER A 412 11.44 -20.92 14.29
CA SER A 412 12.25 -21.19 13.08
C SER A 412 11.37 -21.54 11.88
N TYR A 413 10.32 -22.33 12.08
CA TYR A 413 9.33 -22.60 11.02
C TYR A 413 8.63 -21.31 10.57
N TRP A 414 8.16 -20.48 11.51
CA TRP A 414 7.44 -19.25 11.18
C TRP A 414 8.32 -18.18 10.55
N TRP A 415 9.59 -18.04 10.97
CA TRP A 415 10.56 -17.20 10.28
C TRP A 415 10.61 -17.54 8.79
N GLY A 416 10.80 -18.82 8.46
CA GLY A 416 10.87 -19.26 7.07
C GLY A 416 9.58 -18.99 6.30
N ARG A 417 8.42 -19.20 6.91
CA ARG A 417 7.11 -18.91 6.29
C ARG A 417 6.90 -17.41 6.02
N PHE A 418 7.20 -16.56 7.00
CA PHE A 418 7.09 -15.11 6.84
C PHE A 418 8.08 -14.60 5.79
N TYR A 419 9.32 -15.09 5.83
CA TYR A 419 10.35 -14.69 4.88
C TYR A 419 9.99 -15.11 3.45
N GLN A 420 9.54 -16.36 3.27
CA GLN A 420 9.06 -16.85 1.97
C GLN A 420 7.94 -15.96 1.42
N ALA A 421 7.00 -15.53 2.27
CA ALA A 421 5.90 -14.66 1.87
C ALA A 421 6.33 -13.26 1.41
N ILE A 422 7.34 -12.70 2.08
CA ILE A 422 7.74 -11.31 1.89
C ILE A 422 8.86 -11.15 0.85
N PHE A 423 9.72 -12.14 0.68
CA PHE A 423 10.94 -11.99 -0.12
C PHE A 423 11.05 -12.93 -1.31
N ILE A 424 10.31 -14.04 -1.33
CA ILE A 424 10.47 -15.06 -2.37
C ILE A 424 9.20 -15.15 -3.22
N SER A 425 9.30 -14.72 -4.46
CA SER A 425 8.20 -14.84 -5.42
C SER A 425 7.92 -16.30 -5.76
N ARG A 426 6.65 -16.71 -5.81
CA ARG A 426 6.24 -18.07 -6.20
C ARG A 426 6.55 -18.37 -7.66
N GLN A 427 6.44 -17.36 -8.53
CA GLN A 427 6.65 -17.47 -9.97
C GLN A 427 7.73 -16.47 -10.39
N ILE A 428 8.61 -16.90 -11.30
CA ILE A 428 9.64 -16.06 -11.94
C ILE A 428 9.47 -16.08 -13.45
N ASP A 429 10.04 -15.10 -14.14
CA ASP A 429 10.13 -15.15 -15.59
C ASP A 429 11.03 -16.32 -15.99
N ASN A 430 10.61 -17.08 -17.00
CA ASN A 430 11.37 -18.20 -17.48
C ASN A 430 12.68 -17.67 -18.10
N PRO A 431 13.86 -18.06 -17.57
CA PRO A 431 15.14 -17.55 -18.07
C PRO A 431 15.41 -17.98 -19.51
N LEU A 432 14.83 -19.11 -19.94
CA LEU A 432 14.93 -19.63 -21.31
C LEU A 432 13.89 -19.02 -22.24
N GLN A 433 12.72 -18.62 -21.71
CA GLN A 433 11.62 -18.03 -22.49
C GLN A 433 10.94 -16.89 -21.71
N ARG A 434 11.51 -15.69 -21.75
CA ARG A 434 11.09 -14.54 -20.89
C ARG A 434 9.62 -14.13 -20.96
N ARG A 435 8.84 -14.62 -21.93
CA ARG A 435 7.38 -14.36 -22.03
C ARG A 435 6.54 -15.31 -21.18
N GLU A 436 7.15 -16.38 -20.68
CA GLU A 436 6.48 -17.37 -19.85
C GLU A 436 6.88 -17.22 -18.39
N ARG A 437 5.97 -17.58 -17.49
CA ARG A 437 6.22 -17.64 -16.04
C ARG A 437 6.35 -19.09 -15.63
N ILE A 438 7.34 -19.37 -14.80
CA ILE A 438 7.59 -20.71 -14.24
C ILE A 438 7.61 -20.66 -12.71
N PRO A 439 7.32 -21.78 -12.02
CA PRO A 439 7.54 -21.91 -10.60
C PRO A 439 8.98 -21.57 -10.22
N ASN A 440 9.15 -20.79 -9.15
CA ASN A 440 10.46 -20.41 -8.66
C ASN A 440 11.07 -21.58 -7.87
N PRO A 441 12.21 -22.17 -8.31
CA PRO A 441 12.84 -23.27 -7.58
C PRO A 441 13.23 -22.88 -6.14
N GLY A 442 13.64 -21.63 -5.90
CA GLY A 442 13.92 -21.15 -4.55
C GLY A 442 12.69 -21.14 -3.64
N PHE A 443 11.50 -20.86 -4.20
CA PHE A 443 10.24 -20.93 -3.47
C PHE A 443 9.91 -22.38 -3.07
N GLU A 444 10.03 -23.31 -4.01
CA GLU A 444 9.73 -24.72 -3.79
C GLU A 444 10.71 -25.37 -2.79
N VAL A 445 12.01 -25.07 -2.88
CA VAL A 445 13.03 -25.52 -1.92
C VAL A 445 12.67 -25.13 -0.48
N VAL A 446 12.29 -23.86 -0.27
CA VAL A 446 11.87 -23.39 1.06
C VAL A 446 10.59 -24.10 1.51
N GLY A 447 9.64 -24.32 0.61
CA GLY A 447 8.42 -25.07 0.91
C GLY A 447 8.70 -26.49 1.42
N ASP A 448 9.53 -27.24 0.69
CA ASP A 448 9.90 -28.62 1.03
C ASP A 448 10.73 -28.69 2.32
N TYR A 449 11.68 -27.75 2.49
CA TYR A 449 12.44 -27.60 3.72
C TYR A 449 11.53 -27.40 4.93
N LEU A 450 10.60 -26.44 4.87
CA LEU A 450 9.69 -26.13 5.97
C LEU A 450 8.69 -27.27 6.25
N ALA A 451 8.27 -27.99 5.21
CA ALA A 451 7.44 -29.19 5.37
C ALA A 451 8.20 -30.30 6.12
N ALA A 452 9.52 -30.44 5.90
CA ALA A 452 10.35 -31.37 6.64
C ALA A 452 10.61 -30.91 8.09
N VAL A 453 10.92 -29.62 8.30
CA VAL A 453 11.11 -29.03 9.63
C VAL A 453 9.87 -29.22 10.52
N LYS A 454 8.67 -29.03 9.95
CA LYS A 454 7.39 -29.22 10.67
C LYS A 454 7.17 -30.65 11.19
N LYS A 455 7.83 -31.66 10.61
CA LYS A 455 7.75 -33.07 11.07
C LYS A 455 8.68 -33.37 12.24
N LEU A 456 9.63 -32.47 12.55
CA LEU A 456 10.58 -32.67 13.63
C LEU A 456 9.92 -32.45 14.99
N LYS A 457 10.24 -33.31 15.96
CA LYS A 457 9.64 -33.28 17.32
C LYS A 457 10.49 -32.53 18.35
N SER A 458 11.75 -32.22 18.03
CA SER A 458 12.68 -31.58 18.97
C SER A 458 13.70 -30.68 18.26
N LEU A 459 14.14 -29.63 18.97
CA LEU A 459 15.15 -28.68 18.48
C LEU A 459 16.50 -29.35 18.24
N LYS A 460 16.88 -30.34 19.05
CA LYS A 460 18.11 -31.14 18.85
C LYS A 460 18.10 -31.81 17.47
N SER A 461 17.00 -32.49 17.12
CA SER A 461 16.87 -33.13 15.81
C SER A 461 16.86 -32.12 14.66
N TYR A 462 16.41 -30.88 14.89
CA TYR A 462 16.48 -29.81 13.90
C TYR A 462 17.94 -29.40 13.66
N LYS A 463 18.69 -29.06 14.72
CA LYS A 463 20.09 -28.66 14.58
C LYS A 463 20.95 -29.74 13.90
N GLU A 464 20.71 -31.01 14.22
CA GLU A 464 21.45 -32.14 13.62
C GLU A 464 21.08 -32.40 12.14
N LYS A 465 19.82 -32.16 11.75
CA LYS A 465 19.31 -32.56 10.42
C LYS A 465 19.14 -31.41 9.45
N ARG A 466 19.15 -30.15 9.88
CA ARG A 466 18.81 -28.99 9.03
C ARG A 466 19.61 -28.95 7.73
N ASN A 467 20.91 -29.21 7.76
CA ASN A 467 21.77 -29.22 6.56
C ASN A 467 21.34 -30.34 5.60
N LYS A 468 21.12 -31.56 6.10
CA LYS A 468 20.67 -32.70 5.26
C LYS A 468 19.29 -32.46 4.66
N LEU A 469 18.38 -31.86 5.42
CA LEU A 469 17.03 -31.50 4.93
C LEU A 469 17.12 -30.43 3.83
N PHE A 470 17.95 -29.42 4.03
CA PHE A 470 18.19 -28.37 3.04
C PHE A 470 18.82 -28.92 1.76
N GLU A 471 19.90 -29.70 1.88
CA GLU A 471 20.55 -30.35 0.73
C GLU A 471 19.58 -31.27 -0.02
N SER A 472 18.74 -32.03 0.69
CA SER A 472 17.72 -32.86 0.07
C SER A 472 16.72 -32.04 -0.73
N ALA A 473 16.27 -30.90 -0.20
CA ALA A 473 15.35 -30.02 -0.90
C ALA A 473 16.01 -29.42 -2.15
N CYS A 474 17.24 -28.93 -2.04
CA CYS A 474 17.99 -28.38 -3.19
C CYS A 474 18.20 -29.42 -4.31
N ARG A 475 18.49 -30.68 -3.97
CA ARG A 475 18.68 -31.75 -4.96
C ARG A 475 17.43 -31.98 -5.82
N THR A 476 16.23 -31.88 -5.24
CA THR A 476 14.96 -32.06 -5.97
C THR A 476 14.80 -31.06 -7.12
N TYR A 477 15.35 -29.84 -6.97
CA TYR A 477 15.17 -28.75 -7.92
C TYR A 477 16.47 -28.35 -8.65
N LYS A 478 17.52 -29.16 -8.56
CA LYS A 478 18.83 -28.85 -9.15
C LYS A 478 18.77 -28.60 -10.66
N ASP A 479 17.92 -29.34 -11.36
CA ASP A 479 17.76 -29.27 -12.81
C ASP A 479 16.55 -28.41 -13.24
N SER A 480 15.91 -27.73 -12.29
CA SER A 480 14.78 -26.84 -12.60
C SER A 480 15.25 -25.57 -13.29
N PRO A 481 14.52 -25.07 -14.30
CA PRO A 481 14.86 -23.79 -14.92
C PRO A 481 14.72 -22.65 -13.91
N GLY A 482 15.76 -21.81 -13.81
CA GLY A 482 15.85 -20.73 -12.83
C GLY A 482 17.07 -20.86 -11.92
N THR A 483 17.54 -19.75 -11.39
CA THR A 483 18.66 -19.73 -10.44
C THR A 483 18.14 -19.83 -9.01
N ILE A 484 18.73 -20.72 -8.23
CA ILE A 484 18.56 -20.75 -6.78
C ILE A 484 19.52 -19.72 -6.18
N ASP A 485 18.98 -18.68 -5.55
CA ASP A 485 19.78 -17.71 -4.79
C ASP A 485 20.16 -18.31 -3.42
N SER A 486 21.36 -18.89 -3.36
CA SER A 486 21.90 -19.51 -2.15
C SER A 486 21.96 -18.54 -0.97
N ALA A 487 22.28 -17.26 -1.19
CA ALA A 487 22.37 -16.28 -0.12
C ALA A 487 20.99 -15.94 0.45
N GLN A 488 19.97 -15.86 -0.41
CA GLN A 488 18.58 -15.71 0.04
C GLN A 488 18.10 -16.95 0.80
N LEU A 489 18.42 -18.15 0.31
CA LEU A 489 18.05 -19.39 0.99
C LEU A 489 18.72 -19.55 2.35
N GLU A 490 19.97 -19.10 2.51
CA GLU A 490 20.65 -19.15 3.80
C GLU A 490 19.96 -18.30 4.86
N LYS A 491 19.52 -17.09 4.49
CA LYS A 491 18.75 -16.18 5.36
C LYS A 491 17.42 -16.78 5.83
N VAL A 492 16.84 -17.67 5.04
CA VAL A 492 15.54 -18.31 5.34
C VAL A 492 15.73 -19.59 6.15
N CYS A 493 16.64 -20.46 5.71
CA CYS A 493 16.73 -21.84 6.17
C CYS A 493 17.69 -22.00 7.36
N PHE A 494 18.70 -21.14 7.50
CA PHE A 494 19.77 -21.30 8.49
C PHE A 494 19.77 -20.28 9.62
N VAL A 495 18.71 -19.48 9.77
CA VAL A 495 18.58 -18.59 10.93
C VAL A 495 18.63 -19.39 12.23
N ASP A 496 19.51 -18.99 13.15
CA ASP A 496 19.50 -19.48 14.53
C ASP A 496 18.70 -18.50 15.39
N ILE A 497 17.49 -18.91 15.76
CA ILE A 497 16.58 -18.08 16.55
C ILE A 497 17.11 -17.88 17.99
N GLU A 498 17.89 -18.82 18.53
CA GLU A 498 18.49 -18.65 19.86
C GLU A 498 19.59 -17.59 19.83
N GLU A 499 20.39 -17.57 18.77
CA GLU A 499 21.40 -16.51 18.55
C GLU A 499 20.73 -15.17 18.25
N PHE A 500 19.67 -15.16 17.43
CA PHE A 500 18.88 -13.97 17.16
C PHE A 500 18.32 -13.38 18.46
N LEU A 501 17.74 -14.19 19.35
CA LEU A 501 17.26 -13.74 20.66
C LEU A 501 18.39 -13.23 21.56
N ALA A 502 19.55 -13.89 21.57
CA ALA A 502 20.70 -13.45 22.38
C ALA A 502 21.17 -12.04 21.99
N ARG A 503 21.26 -11.76 20.67
CA ARG A 503 21.59 -10.42 20.16
C ARG A 503 20.56 -9.35 20.57
N LEU A 504 19.33 -9.76 20.91
CA LEU A 504 18.27 -8.85 21.36
C LEU A 504 18.31 -8.60 22.87
N GLU A 505 18.80 -9.55 23.67
CA GLU A 505 18.99 -9.44 25.11
C GLU A 505 20.15 -8.48 25.46
N ASP A 506 21.23 -8.44 24.66
CA ASP A 506 22.34 -7.47 24.84
C ASP A 506 21.95 -5.99 24.59
N VAL A 507 20.78 -5.73 24.01
CA VAL A 507 20.27 -4.37 23.71
C VAL A 507 19.30 -3.86 24.79
N PHE A 508 18.83 -4.73 25.69
CA PHE A 508 17.99 -4.36 26.84
C PHE A 508 18.30 -5.31 28.00
N PRO A 509 19.05 -4.88 29.04
CA PRO A 509 19.30 -5.71 30.21
C PRO A 509 17.96 -6.13 30.82
N SER A 510 17.83 -7.41 31.13
CA SER A 510 16.74 -7.93 31.93
C SER A 510 16.59 -7.08 33.18
N SER A 511 15.46 -6.40 33.33
CA SER A 511 15.07 -5.80 34.60
C SER A 511 15.16 -6.87 35.68
N SER A 512 15.90 -6.56 36.74
CA SER A 512 16.11 -7.36 37.95
C SER A 512 14.79 -7.94 38.47
N PRO A 513 14.84 -9.06 39.23
CA PRO A 513 13.63 -9.65 39.80
C PRO A 513 13.03 -8.66 40.80
N LEU A 514 11.83 -8.16 40.50
CA LEU A 514 11.03 -7.41 41.47
C LEU A 514 10.50 -8.39 42.51
N GLU A 515 10.65 -7.99 43.77
CA GLU A 515 10.02 -8.60 44.93
C GLU A 515 8.52 -8.82 44.69
N GLU A 516 8.04 -9.93 45.23
CA GLU A 516 6.66 -10.35 45.22
C GLU A 516 5.75 -9.30 45.86
N GLU A 517 4.86 -8.69 45.08
CA GLU A 517 3.57 -8.23 45.60
C GLU A 517 2.48 -9.08 44.96
N GLU A 518 1.92 -9.97 45.78
CA GLU A 518 0.70 -10.71 45.50
C GLU A 518 -0.46 -9.72 45.29
N GLY A 519 -0.92 -9.64 44.05
CA GLY A 519 -2.16 -8.96 43.70
C GLY A 519 -2.78 -9.61 42.47
N GLU A 520 -4.00 -10.15 42.63
CA GLU A 520 -4.77 -10.80 41.57
C GLU A 520 -4.83 -9.95 40.28
N VAL A 521 -4.15 -10.39 39.22
CA VAL A 521 -4.28 -9.79 37.88
C VAL A 521 -5.34 -10.55 37.09
N GLN A 522 -6.60 -10.12 37.22
CA GLN A 522 -7.62 -10.38 36.22
C GLN A 522 -7.90 -9.14 35.35
N SER A 523 -7.79 -9.31 34.02
CA SER A 523 -8.56 -8.61 32.96
C SER A 523 -8.35 -7.11 32.62
N SER A 524 -7.36 -6.40 33.17
CA SER A 524 -7.19 -4.94 32.95
C SER A 524 -6.83 -4.51 31.51
N SER A 525 -6.06 -5.29 30.73
CA SER A 525 -5.52 -4.84 29.43
C SER A 525 -6.57 -4.79 28.31
N THR A 526 -7.45 -5.78 28.23
CA THR A 526 -8.49 -5.89 27.19
C THR A 526 -9.60 -4.85 27.38
N ILE A 527 -9.89 -4.48 28.63
CA ILE A 527 -10.89 -3.45 28.98
C ILE A 527 -10.34 -2.06 28.60
N LYS A 528 -9.07 -1.76 28.90
CA LYS A 528 -8.42 -0.49 28.51
C LYS A 528 -8.39 -0.27 26.99
N THR A 529 -8.08 -1.28 26.17
CA THR A 529 -8.08 -1.14 24.70
C THR A 529 -9.48 -0.97 24.11
N THR A 530 -10.49 -1.59 24.74
CA THR A 530 -11.88 -1.51 24.28
C THR A 530 -12.50 -0.15 24.62
N VAL A 531 -12.27 0.39 25.82
CA VAL A 531 -12.75 1.71 26.23
C VAL A 531 -12.07 2.83 25.43
N ARG A 532 -10.75 2.73 25.20
CA ARG A 532 -10.01 3.69 24.35
C ARG A 532 -10.53 3.71 22.91
N ASN A 533 -10.89 2.56 22.36
CA ASN A 533 -11.53 2.47 21.04
C ASN A 533 -12.97 3.02 21.02
N ILE A 534 -13.72 2.91 22.12
CA ILE A 534 -15.08 3.48 22.22
C ILE A 534 -15.01 5.01 22.35
N ILE A 535 -14.08 5.54 23.15
CA ILE A 535 -13.82 6.99 23.26
C ILE A 535 -13.36 7.55 21.92
N PHE A 536 -12.40 6.89 21.26
CA PHE A 536 -11.88 7.31 19.95
C PHE A 536 -12.93 7.24 18.84
N ARG A 537 -13.83 6.24 18.86
CA ARG A 537 -14.95 6.14 17.89
C ARG A 537 -16.06 7.13 18.18
N THR A 538 -16.30 7.47 19.45
CA THR A 538 -17.24 8.53 19.85
C THR A 538 -16.69 9.90 19.47
N PHE A 539 -15.37 10.12 19.62
CA PHE A 539 -14.66 11.30 19.12
C PHE A 539 -14.74 11.42 17.60
N LEU A 540 -14.46 10.35 16.85
CA LEU A 540 -14.61 10.32 15.38
C LEU A 540 -16.06 10.56 14.94
N ALA A 541 -17.04 10.02 15.66
CA ALA A 541 -18.45 10.25 15.38
C ALA A 541 -18.84 11.71 15.68
N LEU A 542 -18.34 12.30 16.77
CA LEU A 542 -18.55 13.71 17.11
C LEU A 542 -17.87 14.64 16.10
N SER A 543 -16.61 14.40 15.70
CA SER A 543 -15.92 15.15 14.65
C SER A 543 -16.60 15.05 13.28
N ALA A 544 -17.17 13.89 12.96
CA ALA A 544 -17.96 13.69 11.73
C ALA A 544 -19.34 14.37 11.79
N ILE A 545 -19.89 14.58 13.00
CA ILE A 545 -21.18 15.24 13.22
C ILE A 545 -21.03 16.78 13.29
N THR A 546 -19.94 17.28 13.87
CA THR A 546 -19.67 18.73 13.99
C THR A 546 -18.91 19.31 12.81
N GLY A 547 -18.47 18.49 11.85
CA GLY A 547 -17.66 18.93 10.71
C GLY A 547 -16.26 19.38 11.10
N PHE A 548 -15.84 19.16 12.35
CA PHE A 548 -14.56 19.64 12.86
C PHE A 548 -13.41 18.75 12.37
N GLN A 549 -12.86 19.05 11.19
CA GLN A 549 -11.44 18.80 10.96
C GLN A 549 -10.70 19.92 11.66
N GLY A 550 -9.89 19.59 12.68
CA GLY A 550 -9.03 20.58 13.33
C GLY A 550 -8.17 21.28 12.29
N ASP A 551 -8.59 22.49 11.90
CA ASP A 551 -7.85 23.33 10.98
C ASP A 551 -6.79 24.05 11.82
N SER A 552 -5.65 23.39 12.03
CA SER A 552 -4.42 24.06 12.45
C SER A 552 -3.77 24.80 11.28
N ARG A 553 -4.58 25.50 10.46
CA ARG A 553 -4.10 26.48 9.49
C ARG A 553 -4.12 27.84 10.16
N SER A 554 -2.93 28.28 10.54
CA SER A 554 -2.64 29.67 10.83
C SER A 554 -3.26 30.59 9.76
N GLY A 555 -4.19 31.46 10.17
CA GLY A 555 -4.47 32.70 9.45
C GLY A 555 -5.81 32.88 8.73
N LYS A 556 -6.87 32.06 8.93
CA LYS A 556 -8.23 32.40 8.45
C LYS A 556 -9.30 32.22 9.53
N LYS A 557 -10.29 33.13 9.56
CA LYS A 557 -11.39 33.12 10.54
C LYS A 557 -12.30 31.90 10.32
N PRO A 558 -12.74 31.22 11.40
CA PRO A 558 -13.71 30.12 11.32
C PRO A 558 -15.03 30.59 10.71
N LEU A 559 -15.70 29.70 9.97
CA LEU A 559 -17.08 29.90 9.53
C LEU A 559 -18.02 29.93 10.76
N SER A 560 -19.17 30.59 10.64
CA SER A 560 -20.15 30.57 11.73
C SER A 560 -20.85 29.22 11.79
N MET A 561 -21.21 28.78 12.99
CA MET A 561 -21.88 27.50 13.28
C MET A 561 -23.16 27.26 12.43
N ASN A 562 -23.87 28.32 12.04
CA ASN A 562 -25.03 28.24 11.15
C ASN A 562 -24.65 27.96 9.68
N GLN A 563 -23.43 28.32 9.25
CA GLN A 563 -22.91 28.03 7.90
C GLN A 563 -22.39 26.60 7.78
N GLU A 564 -21.87 26.01 8.86
CA GLU A 564 -21.43 24.60 8.89
C GLU A 564 -22.62 23.62 9.00
N LEU A 565 -23.64 23.95 9.79
CA LEU A 565 -24.83 23.10 9.95
C LEU A 565 -25.74 23.06 8.71
N GLY A 566 -25.63 24.05 7.80
CA GLY A 566 -26.37 24.07 6.55
C GLY A 566 -25.86 23.11 5.47
N LEU A 567 -24.65 22.54 5.62
CA LEU A 567 -23.97 21.79 4.56
C LEU A 567 -24.08 20.27 4.65
N VAL A 568 -24.64 19.69 5.71
CA VAL A 568 -24.63 18.22 5.89
C VAL A 568 -25.90 17.68 6.56
N SER A 569 -27.09 17.99 6.02
CA SER A 569 -28.33 17.37 6.54
C SER A 569 -28.44 15.88 6.14
N GLU A 570 -27.96 15.51 4.95
CA GLU A 570 -28.19 14.17 4.39
C GLU A 570 -27.25 13.10 4.96
N ALA A 571 -25.99 13.46 5.26
CA ALA A 571 -25.07 12.53 5.93
C ALA A 571 -25.38 12.40 7.42
N PHE A 572 -25.91 13.46 8.05
CA PHE A 572 -26.38 13.44 9.43
C PHE A 572 -27.61 12.52 9.60
N GLU A 573 -28.58 12.58 8.69
CA GLU A 573 -29.73 11.67 8.71
C GLU A 573 -29.35 10.21 8.43
N LYS A 574 -28.39 9.95 7.53
CA LYS A 574 -27.85 8.60 7.28
C LYS A 574 -27.10 8.06 8.49
N ALA A 575 -26.27 8.87 9.15
CA ALA A 575 -25.55 8.48 10.36
C ALA A 575 -26.49 8.25 11.55
N GLN A 576 -27.54 9.08 11.71
CA GLN A 576 -28.59 8.84 12.71
C GLN A 576 -29.34 7.53 12.43
N LYS A 577 -29.76 7.26 11.18
CA LYS A 577 -30.42 5.99 10.82
C LYS A 577 -29.51 4.78 11.08
N TYR A 578 -28.23 4.87 10.73
CA TYR A 578 -27.25 3.81 10.94
C TYR A 578 -27.00 3.56 12.44
N THR A 579 -26.85 4.61 13.24
CA THR A 579 -26.63 4.52 14.69
C THR A 579 -27.86 3.98 15.42
N LYS A 580 -29.07 4.43 15.03
CA LYS A 580 -30.35 3.93 15.55
C LYS A 580 -30.61 2.47 15.16
N SER A 581 -30.09 2.01 14.02
CA SER A 581 -30.12 0.61 13.57
C SER A 581 -29.09 -0.26 14.30
N TYR A 582 -27.86 0.25 14.46
CA TYR A 582 -26.73 -0.47 15.00
C TYR A 582 -26.91 -0.84 16.49
N TRP A 583 -27.55 0.05 17.26
CA TRP A 583 -27.80 -0.12 18.70
C TRP A 583 -29.16 -0.73 19.05
N LYS A 584 -30.02 -1.02 18.06
CA LYS A 584 -31.28 -1.76 18.26
C LYS A 584 -31.07 -3.24 18.59
N SER A 585 -29.85 -3.76 18.47
CA SER A 585 -29.53 -5.15 18.83
C SER A 585 -29.49 -5.30 20.36
N PRO A 586 -30.37 -6.11 20.97
CA PRO A 586 -30.41 -6.31 22.42
C PRO A 586 -29.07 -6.79 22.98
N ARG A 587 -28.40 -7.67 22.23
CA ARG A 587 -27.07 -8.23 22.56
C ARG A 587 -25.95 -7.17 22.61
N ARG A 588 -26.11 -6.06 21.87
CA ARG A 588 -25.15 -4.95 21.83
C ARG A 588 -25.44 -3.92 22.91
N GLN A 589 -26.72 -3.70 23.24
CA GLN A 589 -27.11 -2.92 24.42
C GLN A 589 -26.67 -3.60 25.72
N GLU A 590 -26.85 -4.91 25.83
CA GLU A 590 -26.40 -5.71 26.97
C GLU A 590 -24.87 -5.65 27.13
N LYS A 591 -24.13 -5.78 26.01
CA LYS A 591 -22.67 -5.63 26.01
C LYS A 591 -22.21 -4.23 26.42
N LEU A 592 -22.92 -3.18 25.99
CA LEU A 592 -22.64 -1.80 26.39
C LEU A 592 -22.95 -1.58 27.88
N ASN A 593 -24.09 -2.06 28.37
CA ASN A 593 -24.47 -1.96 29.78
C ASN A 593 -23.51 -2.74 30.69
N ASN A 594 -23.02 -3.89 30.25
CA ASN A 594 -22.02 -4.67 30.99
C ASN A 594 -20.64 -3.98 31.02
N ILE A 595 -20.28 -3.23 29.98
CA ILE A 595 -19.04 -2.42 29.95
C ILE A 595 -19.18 -1.19 30.84
N LEU A 596 -20.35 -0.54 30.84
CA LEU A 596 -20.64 0.63 31.66
C LEU A 596 -20.79 0.28 33.15
N GLY A 597 -21.31 -0.91 33.46
CA GLY A 597 -21.59 -1.35 34.84
C GLY A 597 -20.40 -1.93 35.60
N SER A 598 -19.29 -2.30 34.94
CA SER A 598 -18.26 -3.12 35.60
C SER A 598 -16.92 -2.46 35.90
N ASN A 599 -16.52 -1.32 35.31
CA ASN A 599 -15.17 -0.79 35.57
C ASN A 599 -14.96 0.68 35.19
N LEU A 600 -16.00 1.51 35.22
CA LEU A 600 -15.85 2.91 34.80
C LEU A 600 -14.98 3.74 35.76
N THR A 601 -15.15 3.58 37.08
CA THR A 601 -14.52 4.42 38.10
C THR A 601 -12.99 4.22 38.16
N GLN A 602 -12.50 2.98 38.18
CA GLN A 602 -11.05 2.68 38.18
C GLN A 602 -10.34 3.00 36.85
N VAL A 603 -11.07 3.01 35.73
CA VAL A 603 -10.49 3.32 34.41
C VAL A 603 -10.40 4.83 34.17
N LEU A 604 -11.25 5.62 34.82
CA LEU A 604 -11.33 7.07 34.63
C LEU A 604 -10.37 7.84 35.55
N GLU A 605 -10.00 7.33 36.73
CA GLU A 605 -8.94 7.92 37.58
C GLU A 605 -7.56 8.02 36.86
N GLY A 606 -7.27 7.11 35.93
CA GLY A 606 -5.99 7.06 35.21
C GLY A 606 -5.85 8.01 34.00
N ASN A 607 -6.91 8.74 33.61
CA ASN A 607 -6.90 9.60 32.40
C ASN A 607 -7.55 10.99 32.64
N LYS A 608 -7.41 11.53 33.86
CA LYS A 608 -8.05 12.77 34.31
C LYS A 608 -7.86 13.96 33.35
N VAL A 609 -6.67 14.13 32.80
CA VAL A 609 -6.31 15.22 31.85
C VAL A 609 -7.07 15.12 30.52
N GLU A 610 -7.29 13.91 30.01
CA GLU A 610 -8.00 13.69 28.73
C GLU A 610 -9.52 13.85 28.90
N ILE A 611 -10.03 13.59 30.11
CA ILE A 611 -11.42 13.77 30.51
C ILE A 611 -11.75 15.25 30.72
N ASP A 612 -10.89 16.00 31.41
CA ASP A 612 -11.01 17.45 31.59
C ASP A 612 -11.01 18.18 30.24
N TYR A 613 -10.15 17.75 29.31
CA TYR A 613 -10.10 18.31 27.96
C TYR A 613 -11.38 18.05 27.17
N LEU A 614 -11.96 16.86 27.31
CA LEU A 614 -13.22 16.49 26.66
C LEU A 614 -14.42 17.25 27.25
N LEU A 615 -14.47 17.43 28.57
CA LEU A 615 -15.52 18.13 29.29
C LEU A 615 -15.59 19.61 28.93
N VAL A 616 -14.43 20.28 28.86
CA VAL A 616 -14.33 21.68 28.41
C VAL A 616 -14.89 21.83 27.00
N HIS A 617 -14.61 20.89 26.09
CA HIS A 617 -15.07 20.97 24.71
C HIS A 617 -16.56 20.61 24.54
N ILE A 618 -17.11 19.74 25.40
CA ILE A 618 -18.55 19.42 25.41
C ILE A 618 -19.36 20.60 26.00
N GLN A 619 -18.87 21.26 27.06
CA GLN A 619 -19.47 22.48 27.61
C GLN A 619 -19.46 23.62 26.58
N MET A 620 -18.34 23.83 25.88
CA MET A 620 -18.22 24.86 24.84
C MET A 620 -19.13 24.61 23.62
N ALA A 621 -19.54 23.36 23.37
CA ALA A 621 -20.39 22.97 22.25
C ALA A 621 -21.91 23.03 22.55
N GLY A 622 -22.32 23.32 23.79
CA GLY A 622 -23.75 23.48 24.15
C GLY A 622 -24.61 22.22 23.95
N LEU A 623 -24.02 21.03 24.01
CA LEU A 623 -24.66 19.76 23.68
C LEU A 623 -25.45 19.17 24.86
N ASN A 624 -26.57 19.80 25.21
CA ASN A 624 -27.47 19.38 26.31
C ASN A 624 -28.12 17.99 26.13
N LYS A 625 -27.95 17.31 24.97
CA LYS A 625 -28.53 15.97 24.70
C LYS A 625 -27.69 14.80 25.24
N PHE A 626 -26.51 15.05 25.80
CA PHE A 626 -25.63 14.03 26.39
C PHE A 626 -25.54 14.14 27.92
N GLU A 627 -26.56 14.72 28.56
CA GLU A 627 -26.63 15.04 29.98
C GLU A 627 -26.20 13.89 30.91
N ARG A 628 -26.55 12.65 30.59
CA ARG A 628 -26.19 11.48 31.41
C ARG A 628 -24.71 11.09 31.33
N ILE A 629 -24.07 11.28 30.17
CA ILE A 629 -22.63 11.04 29.96
C ILE A 629 -21.84 12.23 30.49
N PHE A 630 -22.39 13.44 30.31
CA PHE A 630 -21.83 14.68 30.82
C PHE A 630 -21.76 14.68 32.35
N ASN A 631 -22.85 14.33 33.05
CA ASN A 631 -22.88 14.24 34.51
C ASN A 631 -21.92 13.17 35.04
N LEU A 632 -21.84 12.01 34.38
CA LEU A 632 -20.90 10.93 34.72
C LEU A 632 -19.43 11.35 34.58
N LEU A 633 -19.10 12.16 33.57
CA LEU A 633 -17.75 12.69 33.38
C LEU A 633 -17.46 13.86 34.33
N SER A 634 -18.46 14.70 34.62
CA SER A 634 -18.33 15.86 35.50
C SER A 634 -18.21 15.48 36.98
N ASP A 635 -18.80 14.37 37.42
CA ASP A 635 -18.64 13.81 38.77
C ASP A 635 -17.24 13.19 39.00
N LEU A 636 -16.44 13.01 37.94
CA LEU A 636 -15.11 12.40 37.96
C LEU A 636 -13.93 13.38 37.77
N ALA A 637 -14.22 14.61 37.34
CA ALA A 637 -13.26 15.73 37.31
C ALA A 637 -13.12 16.33 38.71
#